data_AF-A0A2N1UHQ1-F1
#
_entry.id   AF-A0A2N1UHQ1-F1
#
_cell.length_a   1.000
_cell.length_b   1.000
_cell.length_c   1.000
_cell.angle_alpha   90.00
_cell.angle_beta   90.00
_cell.angle_gamma   90.00
#
_symmetry.space_group_name_H-M   'P 1'
#
loop_
_entity.id
_entity.type
_entity.pdbx_description
1 polymer ?
#
loop_
_entity_poly.entity_id
_entity_poly.type
_entity_poly.pdbx_seq_one_letter_code
_entity_poly.pdbx_strand_id
1 'polypeptide(L)'
;MNEVAIKRLKELREKITLAVSRSLGAGFSEPTTAKLTLLLAEAGLPQSEGIVYSYLQNHPDQEESIIAGSRFASEEIETFLLELLKQPRSLHRDLIVEQLGTRKKADMVAKLQPYLADSDRHVRFQTANALFNIGGKDAALALCEFISDPDEWISMTILRLLCIMRELESIPILIDKYRQDEDLRRKALMISFLARFRSVTLLPIFDEGLQARDARLRANSIEAVGDLALPPDDIKKRVEEHLHDPNNRIRANAILALAKLEPEKIKPELQEMVNSNDVQLRRSAAFILGMIPSDEYHDLGAALIADKSEVVRKRMIQSLRNFSSEFVFNQLDLALSDHNKWIRKHATDMATRLSKFPHKKILGLLKTERAAPNLESCLNFFVTHPVEEAMTAIKLHVKDRRLPVVKALLAAVAAIGGVEGVKSVAPRLEQRDPQVIRALSEILIKAGERKILEDLVERFAQLKHENQVEALIPSLSSSLKILDQGDKMPEPLLRNFEKIEVADRPMAPARPPVSEPSPESEETEEPTLPETSDLDSGVAESVADVEETDELDLDLSSAGSEEGGLPGLMNLSGLGDDGDEAAEKEKPVSKVKKTARVKKEVSPHYRAGIKAYNVGKYKRAVVEFSRVLESETKPPANVYLYMGLMLTDQKKYEEARDYLLSFVNKAPDHPRANFTLGKIYKQLKNWNGLIEIYERFVGGELEATPKMKTKIYHDLGIASVLVAKYERGAQLLDSLAKLHPEDAEVGYYLALAQFHLGKMSNAGQTLHQASKTAVGNKRLSSLIEALAAKVRTGGF
;
A
#
# COMPACT_ATOMS: atom_id res chain seq x y z
N MET A 1 11.55 8.28 29.69
CA MET A 1 10.49 7.78 30.58
C MET A 1 11.09 7.51 31.95
N ASN A 2 10.47 8.00 33.03
CA ASN A 2 10.99 7.81 34.40
C ASN A 2 10.65 6.43 35.02
N GLU A 3 11.33 6.08 36.11
CA GLU A 3 11.15 4.80 36.82
C GLU A 3 9.70 4.57 37.29
N VAL A 4 8.99 5.64 37.67
CA VAL A 4 7.59 5.58 38.14
C VAL A 4 6.67 5.13 37.01
N ALA A 5 6.87 5.67 35.80
CA ALA A 5 6.15 5.23 34.61
C ALA A 5 6.48 3.78 34.23
N ILE A 6 7.76 3.39 34.23
CA ILE A 6 8.19 1.99 33.96
C ILE A 6 7.53 1.02 34.93
N LYS A 7 7.54 1.33 36.24
CA LYS A 7 6.88 0.54 37.29
C LYS A 7 5.38 0.41 37.03
N ARG A 8 4.70 1.51 36.71
CA ARG A 8 3.23 1.52 36.46
C ARG A 8 2.83 0.81 35.16
N LEU A 9 3.65 0.87 34.12
CA LEU A 9 3.46 0.06 32.91
C LEU A 9 3.59 -1.44 33.23
N LYS A 10 4.56 -1.82 34.06
CA LYS A 10 4.73 -3.20 34.53
C LYS A 10 3.53 -3.65 35.37
N GLU A 11 3.12 -2.88 36.37
CA GLU A 11 1.93 -3.15 37.19
C GLU A 11 0.65 -3.34 36.33
N LEU A 12 0.48 -2.54 35.27
CA LEU A 12 -0.65 -2.67 34.36
C LEU A 12 -0.56 -3.94 33.49
N ARG A 13 0.64 -4.29 32.97
CA ARG A 13 0.88 -5.57 32.29
C ARG A 13 0.65 -6.76 33.22
N GLU A 14 1.01 -6.66 34.49
CA GLU A 14 0.76 -7.68 35.54
C GLU A 14 -0.74 -7.85 35.82
N LYS A 15 -1.50 -6.75 35.97
CA LYS A 15 -2.98 -6.77 36.09
C LYS A 15 -3.64 -7.44 34.88
N ILE A 16 -3.21 -7.10 33.65
CA ILE A 16 -3.71 -7.71 32.40
C ILE A 16 -3.40 -9.21 32.37
N THR A 17 -2.15 -9.58 32.62
CA THR A 17 -1.67 -10.98 32.60
C THR A 17 -2.45 -11.83 33.61
N LEU A 18 -2.67 -11.33 34.83
CA LEU A 18 -3.46 -12.00 35.86
C LEU A 18 -4.94 -12.16 35.46
N ALA A 19 -5.55 -11.16 34.83
CA ALA A 19 -6.93 -11.23 34.36
C ALA A 19 -7.10 -12.25 33.21
N VAL A 20 -6.22 -12.20 32.21
CA VAL A 20 -6.22 -13.13 31.06
C VAL A 20 -5.93 -14.56 31.50
N SER A 21 -5.01 -14.77 32.45
CA SER A 21 -4.68 -16.10 32.99
C SER A 21 -5.88 -16.73 33.72
N ARG A 22 -6.67 -15.93 34.45
CA ARG A 22 -7.94 -16.39 35.06
C ARG A 22 -8.98 -16.75 33.99
N SER A 23 -9.07 -15.97 32.91
CA SER A 23 -9.98 -16.27 31.78
C SER A 23 -9.59 -17.55 31.03
N LEU A 24 -8.31 -17.85 30.85
CA LEU A 24 -7.84 -19.11 30.25
C LEU A 24 -8.26 -20.34 31.07
N GLY A 25 -8.27 -20.23 32.40
CA GLY A 25 -8.75 -21.29 33.30
C GLY A 25 -10.26 -21.50 33.31
N ALA A 26 -11.06 -20.73 32.56
CA ALA A 26 -12.52 -20.77 32.62
C ALA A 26 -13.19 -21.79 31.68
N GLY A 27 -12.42 -22.50 30.84
CA GLY A 27 -12.96 -23.54 29.94
C GLY A 27 -13.75 -23.00 28.75
N PHE A 28 -13.35 -21.84 28.20
CA PHE A 28 -13.94 -21.26 26.99
C PHE A 28 -13.59 -22.07 25.73
N SER A 29 -14.29 -21.79 24.63
CA SER A 29 -14.03 -22.47 23.35
C SER A 29 -12.61 -22.21 22.84
N GLU A 30 -12.08 -23.17 22.08
CA GLU A 30 -10.73 -23.11 21.51
C GLU A 30 -10.44 -21.78 20.75
N PRO A 31 -11.33 -21.23 19.90
CA PRO A 31 -11.12 -19.91 19.28
C PRO A 31 -11.09 -18.71 20.24
N THR A 32 -11.60 -18.83 21.45
CA THR A 32 -11.46 -17.79 22.50
C THR A 32 -10.17 -17.99 23.27
N THR A 33 -9.86 -19.24 23.63
CA THR A 33 -8.60 -19.62 24.28
C THR A 33 -7.39 -19.20 23.44
N ALA A 34 -7.41 -19.43 22.13
CA ALA A 34 -6.37 -18.98 21.19
C ALA A 34 -6.15 -17.45 21.23
N LYS A 35 -7.23 -16.65 21.22
CA LYS A 35 -7.18 -15.18 21.33
C LYS A 35 -6.67 -14.72 22.70
N LEU A 36 -7.02 -15.43 23.76
CA LEU A 36 -6.54 -15.15 25.11
C LEU A 36 -5.06 -15.49 25.26
N THR A 37 -4.57 -16.60 24.71
CA THR A 37 -3.13 -16.94 24.67
C THR A 37 -2.34 -15.89 23.89
N LEU A 38 -2.87 -15.41 22.76
CA LEU A 38 -2.26 -14.29 22.02
C LEU A 38 -2.25 -13.00 22.85
N LEU A 39 -3.35 -12.64 23.53
CA LEU A 39 -3.39 -11.46 24.41
C LEU A 39 -2.43 -11.59 25.62
N LEU A 40 -2.24 -12.81 26.13
CA LEU A 40 -1.27 -13.13 27.20
C LEU A 40 0.18 -12.97 26.74
N ALA A 41 0.47 -13.27 25.46
CA ALA A 41 1.77 -13.01 24.84
C ALA A 41 1.96 -11.52 24.50
N GLU A 42 0.92 -10.81 24.07
CA GLU A 42 0.96 -9.35 23.86
C GLU A 42 1.21 -8.56 25.17
N ALA A 43 0.89 -9.12 26.34
CA ALA A 43 1.26 -8.51 27.62
C ALA A 43 2.79 -8.53 27.86
N GLY A 44 3.50 -9.53 27.32
CA GLY A 44 4.97 -9.57 27.27
C GLY A 44 5.68 -9.88 28.59
N LEU A 45 5.02 -10.52 29.56
CA LEU A 45 5.64 -10.89 30.84
C LEU A 45 6.29 -12.28 30.80
N PRO A 46 7.53 -12.47 31.28
CA PRO A 46 8.20 -13.78 31.22
C PRO A 46 7.45 -14.95 31.89
N GLN A 47 6.58 -14.68 32.89
CA GLN A 47 5.83 -15.76 33.55
C GLN A 47 4.78 -16.42 32.66
N SER A 48 4.38 -15.82 31.52
CA SER A 48 3.45 -16.44 30.58
C SER A 48 4.12 -17.31 29.51
N GLU A 49 5.46 -17.30 29.38
CA GLU A 49 6.19 -18.04 28.34
C GLU A 49 5.84 -19.53 28.36
N GLY A 50 5.91 -20.18 29.52
CA GLY A 50 5.61 -21.62 29.66
C GLY A 50 4.16 -21.99 29.36
N ILE A 51 3.21 -21.07 29.61
CA ILE A 51 1.78 -21.27 29.25
C ILE A 51 1.63 -21.19 27.72
N VAL A 52 2.25 -20.18 27.11
CA VAL A 52 2.19 -19.94 25.66
C VAL A 52 2.91 -21.04 24.87
N TYR A 53 4.08 -21.48 25.33
CA TYR A 53 4.83 -22.56 24.68
C TYR A 53 4.12 -23.91 24.80
N SER A 54 3.57 -24.23 25.97
CA SER A 54 2.71 -25.41 26.13
C SER A 54 1.49 -25.36 25.20
N TYR A 55 0.86 -24.19 25.04
CA TYR A 55 -0.24 -24.04 24.08
C TYR A 55 0.20 -24.25 22.63
N LEU A 56 1.36 -23.70 22.23
CA LEU A 56 1.97 -23.90 20.91
C LEU A 56 2.35 -25.36 20.63
N GLN A 57 2.85 -26.10 21.63
CA GLN A 57 3.15 -27.53 21.50
C GLN A 57 1.88 -28.38 21.29
N ASN A 58 0.76 -28.01 21.93
CA ASN A 58 -0.52 -28.73 21.81
C ASN A 58 -1.35 -28.32 20.58
N HIS A 59 -1.21 -27.07 20.11
CA HIS A 59 -1.93 -26.52 18.95
C HIS A 59 -0.98 -25.88 17.91
N PRO A 60 -0.02 -26.64 17.33
CA PRO A 60 0.98 -26.11 16.39
C PRO A 60 0.42 -25.74 15.02
N ASP A 61 -0.85 -26.02 14.77
CA ASP A 61 -1.59 -25.78 13.54
C ASP A 61 -2.43 -24.48 13.56
N GLN A 62 -2.45 -23.74 14.68
CA GLN A 62 -3.16 -22.48 14.81
C GLN A 62 -2.29 -21.25 14.46
N GLU A 63 -2.87 -20.24 13.82
CA GLU A 63 -2.19 -18.96 13.53
C GLU A 63 -1.85 -18.22 14.84
N GLU A 64 -2.78 -18.18 15.78
CA GLU A 64 -2.67 -17.48 17.06
C GLU A 64 -1.59 -18.05 17.98
N SER A 65 -1.37 -19.37 18.01
CA SER A 65 -0.36 -20.02 18.87
C SER A 65 1.08 -19.73 18.40
N ILE A 66 1.31 -19.77 17.08
CA ILE A 66 2.59 -19.44 16.43
C ILE A 66 2.97 -17.98 16.71
N ILE A 67 2.01 -17.05 16.57
CA ILE A 67 2.22 -15.61 16.84
C ILE A 67 2.37 -15.34 18.34
N ALA A 68 1.71 -16.11 19.21
CA ALA A 68 1.90 -15.99 20.65
C ALA A 68 3.31 -16.43 21.07
N GLY A 69 3.77 -17.59 20.60
CA GLY A 69 5.11 -18.11 20.90
C GLY A 69 6.23 -17.24 20.34
N SER A 70 6.08 -16.70 19.12
CA SER A 70 7.13 -15.90 18.48
C SER A 70 7.58 -14.68 19.27
N ARG A 71 6.70 -14.10 20.10
CA ARG A 71 6.96 -12.94 20.97
C ARG A 71 8.03 -13.20 22.03
N PHE A 72 8.24 -14.44 22.45
CA PHE A 72 9.23 -14.79 23.47
C PHE A 72 10.56 -15.13 22.82
N ALA A 73 11.66 -14.51 23.27
CA ALA A 73 13.01 -14.68 22.69
C ALA A 73 13.66 -16.06 22.96
N SER A 74 12.85 -17.05 23.33
CA SER A 74 13.24 -18.41 23.69
C SER A 74 13.86 -19.19 22.54
N GLU A 75 14.95 -19.90 22.82
CA GLU A 75 15.60 -20.82 21.87
C GLU A 75 14.82 -22.13 21.71
N GLU A 76 14.06 -22.54 22.72
CA GLU A 76 13.21 -23.74 22.67
C GLU A 76 12.08 -23.54 21.64
N ILE A 77 11.39 -22.40 21.72
CA ILE A 77 10.35 -22.00 20.75
C ILE A 77 10.96 -21.81 19.36
N GLU A 78 12.14 -21.20 19.26
CA GLU A 78 12.83 -21.01 17.96
C GLU A 78 13.16 -22.36 17.29
N THR A 79 13.64 -23.33 18.08
CA THR A 79 13.96 -24.68 17.61
C THR A 79 12.69 -25.41 17.17
N PHE A 80 11.62 -25.36 17.97
CA PHE A 80 10.32 -25.96 17.65
C PHE A 80 9.73 -25.39 16.35
N LEU A 81 9.76 -24.05 16.17
CA LEU A 81 9.32 -23.38 14.94
C LEU A 81 10.18 -23.77 13.73
N LEU A 82 11.50 -23.86 13.88
CA LEU A 82 12.41 -24.33 12.83
C LEU A 82 12.19 -25.81 12.47
N GLU A 83 11.73 -26.65 13.41
CA GLU A 83 11.36 -28.05 13.15
C GLU A 83 10.01 -28.17 12.43
N LEU A 84 8.99 -27.39 12.82
CA LEU A 84 7.73 -27.29 12.08
C LEU A 84 7.94 -26.80 10.64
N LEU A 85 8.82 -25.81 10.43
CA LEU A 85 9.09 -25.23 9.11
C LEU A 85 9.70 -26.24 8.12
N LYS A 86 10.55 -27.16 8.62
CA LYS A 86 11.16 -28.25 7.83
C LYS A 86 10.13 -29.27 7.33
N GLN A 87 8.98 -29.41 7.99
CA GLN A 87 7.97 -30.41 7.64
C GLN A 87 7.15 -29.94 6.42
N PRO A 88 7.20 -30.60 5.25
CA PRO A 88 6.55 -30.09 4.02
C PRO A 88 5.02 -30.08 4.06
N ARG A 89 4.41 -30.68 5.10
CA ARG A 89 2.96 -30.72 5.33
C ARG A 89 2.50 -29.84 6.50
N SER A 90 3.43 -29.16 7.19
CA SER A 90 3.03 -28.23 8.26
C SER A 90 2.18 -27.11 7.67
N LEU A 91 1.16 -26.69 8.41
CA LEU A 91 0.40 -25.48 8.09
C LEU A 91 1.22 -24.25 8.46
N HIS A 92 0.84 -23.09 7.92
CA HIS A 92 1.37 -21.79 8.36
C HIS A 92 2.90 -21.63 8.27
N ARG A 93 3.57 -22.39 7.39
CA ARG A 93 5.03 -22.29 7.14
C ARG A 93 5.43 -20.88 6.68
N ASP A 94 4.57 -20.20 5.93
CA ASP A 94 4.68 -18.80 5.53
C ASP A 94 4.72 -17.85 6.75
N LEU A 95 3.81 -18.06 7.69
CA LEU A 95 3.75 -17.33 8.96
C LEU A 95 4.96 -17.66 9.87
N ILE A 96 5.40 -18.92 9.93
CA ILE A 96 6.57 -19.32 10.71
C ILE A 96 7.83 -18.61 10.21
N VAL A 97 8.03 -18.54 8.89
CA VAL A 97 9.15 -17.77 8.30
C VAL A 97 9.06 -16.29 8.63
N GLU A 98 7.88 -15.68 8.52
CA GLU A 98 7.62 -14.29 8.91
C GLU A 98 8.01 -14.05 10.40
N GLN A 99 7.56 -14.94 11.30
CA GLN A 99 7.82 -14.85 12.74
C GLN A 99 9.27 -15.13 13.15
N LEU A 100 10.03 -15.88 12.37
CA LEU A 100 11.48 -16.04 12.57
C LEU A 100 12.26 -14.81 12.05
N GLY A 101 11.81 -14.22 10.93
CA GLY A 101 12.42 -13.03 10.34
C GLY A 101 12.32 -11.77 11.21
N THR A 102 11.24 -11.60 11.98
CA THR A 102 11.07 -10.43 12.89
C THR A 102 12.12 -10.37 14.00
N ARG A 103 12.80 -11.48 14.32
CA ARG A 103 13.85 -11.56 15.35
C ARG A 103 15.18 -10.92 14.93
N LYS A 104 15.37 -10.64 13.64
CA LYS A 104 16.58 -10.01 13.05
C LYS A 104 17.93 -10.66 13.40
N LYS A 105 17.95 -11.93 13.80
CA LYS A 105 19.20 -12.67 14.05
C LYS A 105 19.88 -13.00 12.72
N ALA A 106 21.16 -12.65 12.55
CA ALA A 106 21.90 -12.87 11.30
C ALA A 106 22.05 -14.37 10.94
N ASP A 107 22.15 -15.26 11.92
CA ASP A 107 22.25 -16.71 11.69
C ASP A 107 20.96 -17.32 11.09
N MET A 108 19.83 -16.60 11.16
CA MET A 108 18.61 -17.00 10.47
C MET A 108 18.72 -16.90 8.95
N VAL A 109 19.66 -16.12 8.39
CA VAL A 109 19.85 -16.03 6.93
C VAL A 109 20.12 -17.41 6.33
N ALA A 110 21.13 -18.12 6.86
CA ALA A 110 21.47 -19.47 6.40
C ALA A 110 20.37 -20.51 6.70
N LYS A 111 19.61 -20.31 7.79
CA LYS A 111 18.48 -21.19 8.17
C LYS A 111 17.24 -20.96 7.29
N LEU A 112 17.05 -19.77 6.74
CA LEU A 112 15.87 -19.38 5.95
C LEU A 112 16.10 -19.40 4.44
N GLN A 113 17.32 -19.13 3.94
CA GLN A 113 17.66 -19.13 2.50
C GLN A 113 17.10 -20.32 1.70
N PRO A 114 17.12 -21.59 2.18
CA PRO A 114 16.55 -22.72 1.43
C PRO A 114 15.07 -22.56 1.06
N TYR A 115 14.31 -21.79 1.84
CA TYR A 115 12.87 -21.57 1.61
C TYR A 115 12.59 -20.49 0.54
N LEU A 116 13.62 -19.81 0.03
CA LEU A 116 13.52 -19.07 -1.24
C LEU A 116 13.28 -20.00 -2.44
N ALA A 117 13.54 -21.31 -2.31
CA ALA A 117 13.25 -22.32 -3.33
C ALA A 117 11.96 -23.12 -3.06
N ASP A 118 11.12 -22.72 -2.09
CA ASP A 118 9.98 -23.53 -1.66
C ASP A 118 8.90 -23.70 -2.74
N SER A 119 8.22 -24.85 -2.67
CA SER A 119 7.11 -25.19 -3.56
C SER A 119 5.89 -24.27 -3.38
N ASP A 120 5.65 -23.74 -2.17
CA ASP A 120 4.61 -22.73 -1.95
C ASP A 120 5.14 -21.30 -2.17
N ARG A 121 4.48 -20.59 -3.10
CA ARG A 121 4.75 -19.17 -3.39
C ARG A 121 4.67 -18.27 -2.15
N HIS A 122 3.81 -18.59 -1.18
CA HIS A 122 3.66 -17.78 0.04
C HIS A 122 4.87 -17.95 0.97
N VAL A 123 5.43 -19.17 1.03
CA VAL A 123 6.67 -19.45 1.78
C VAL A 123 7.85 -18.73 1.11
N ARG A 124 7.99 -18.78 -0.21
CA ARG A 124 9.04 -18.00 -0.92
C ARG A 124 8.90 -16.49 -0.70
N PHE A 125 7.69 -15.95 -0.82
CA PHE A 125 7.42 -14.53 -0.59
C PHE A 125 7.74 -14.09 0.84
N GLN A 126 7.30 -14.83 1.86
CA GLN A 126 7.62 -14.49 3.25
C GLN A 126 9.11 -14.74 3.58
N THR A 127 9.78 -15.68 2.91
CA THR A 127 11.24 -15.85 3.03
C THR A 127 11.97 -14.62 2.51
N ALA A 128 11.56 -14.08 1.37
CA ALA A 128 12.16 -12.85 0.85
C ALA A 128 11.98 -11.66 1.82
N ASN A 129 10.78 -11.48 2.37
CA ASN A 129 10.50 -10.45 3.38
C ASN A 129 11.26 -10.68 4.70
N ALA A 130 11.40 -11.94 5.16
CA ALA A 130 12.12 -12.30 6.37
C ALA A 130 13.62 -12.00 6.25
N LEU A 131 14.25 -12.38 5.13
CA LEU A 131 15.65 -12.07 4.84
C LEU A 131 15.89 -10.57 4.76
N PHE A 132 14.98 -9.81 4.12
CA PHE A 132 15.04 -8.36 4.12
C PHE A 132 14.91 -7.74 5.53
N ASN A 133 14.02 -8.28 6.38
CA ASN A 133 13.82 -7.80 7.75
C ASN A 133 15.03 -8.06 8.65
N ILE A 134 15.76 -9.16 8.42
CA ILE A 134 17.05 -9.46 9.07
C ILE A 134 18.14 -8.51 8.56
N GLY A 135 18.20 -8.30 7.24
CA GLY A 135 19.13 -7.37 6.61
C GLY A 135 20.53 -7.94 6.38
N GLY A 136 21.42 -7.09 5.88
CA GLY A 136 22.84 -7.41 5.67
C GLY A 136 23.16 -8.13 4.36
N LYS A 137 24.46 -8.13 4.05
CA LYS A 137 25.09 -8.70 2.86
C LYS A 137 24.60 -10.10 2.50
N ASP A 138 24.65 -11.06 3.42
CA ASP A 138 24.32 -12.46 3.13
C ASP A 138 22.85 -12.63 2.73
N ALA A 139 21.95 -11.85 3.35
CA ALA A 139 20.54 -11.82 2.98
C ALA A 139 20.33 -11.23 1.57
N ALA A 140 21.08 -10.18 1.20
CA ALA A 140 21.01 -9.62 -0.16
C ALA A 140 21.58 -10.60 -1.20
N LEU A 141 22.69 -11.27 -0.91
CA LEU A 141 23.28 -12.27 -1.82
C LEU A 141 22.31 -13.43 -2.05
N ALA A 142 21.68 -13.97 -0.99
CA ALA A 142 20.63 -14.98 -1.09
C ALA A 142 19.43 -14.49 -1.93
N LEU A 143 18.97 -13.26 -1.72
CA LEU A 143 17.88 -12.65 -2.51
C LEU A 143 18.26 -12.49 -4.00
N CYS A 144 19.51 -12.17 -4.33
CA CYS A 144 19.97 -11.99 -5.71
C CYS A 144 19.87 -13.26 -6.57
N GLU A 145 19.98 -14.45 -5.98
CA GLU A 145 19.84 -15.72 -6.70
C GLU A 145 18.41 -15.87 -7.30
N PHE A 146 17.40 -15.39 -6.57
CA PHE A 146 15.96 -15.61 -6.81
C PHE A 146 15.23 -14.42 -7.47
N ILE A 147 15.95 -13.41 -7.97
CA ILE A 147 15.39 -12.30 -8.76
C ILE A 147 14.50 -12.79 -9.92
N SER A 148 14.82 -13.94 -10.49
CA SER A 148 14.10 -14.57 -11.61
C SER A 148 13.06 -15.62 -11.14
N ASP A 149 12.43 -15.45 -9.98
CA ASP A 149 11.34 -16.31 -9.49
C ASP A 149 10.24 -16.50 -10.57
N PRO A 150 9.70 -17.72 -10.76
CA PRO A 150 8.62 -17.97 -11.72
C PRO A 150 7.32 -17.20 -11.44
N ASP A 151 7.14 -16.63 -10.24
CA ASP A 151 6.07 -15.70 -9.92
C ASP A 151 6.56 -14.24 -10.09
N GLU A 152 6.00 -13.52 -11.08
CA GLU A 152 6.32 -12.10 -11.34
C GLU A 152 6.22 -11.25 -10.07
N TRP A 153 5.24 -11.52 -9.19
CA TRP A 153 5.08 -10.73 -7.96
C TRP A 153 6.24 -10.92 -6.98
N ILE A 154 6.75 -12.15 -6.85
CA ILE A 154 7.89 -12.45 -5.97
C ILE A 154 9.16 -11.85 -6.58
N SER A 155 9.38 -12.04 -7.88
CA SER A 155 10.48 -11.42 -8.63
C SER A 155 10.53 -9.88 -8.48
N MET A 156 9.40 -9.20 -8.69
CA MET A 156 9.26 -7.75 -8.50
C MET A 156 9.42 -7.31 -7.03
N THR A 157 9.05 -8.18 -6.08
CA THR A 157 9.25 -7.94 -4.64
C THR A 157 10.73 -8.02 -4.29
N ILE A 158 11.42 -9.10 -4.64
CA ILE A 158 12.85 -9.32 -4.37
C ILE A 158 13.69 -8.14 -4.89
N LEU A 159 13.46 -7.68 -6.12
CA LEU A 159 14.13 -6.50 -6.66
C LEU A 159 13.86 -5.23 -5.83
N ARG A 160 12.63 -5.03 -5.33
CA ARG A 160 12.28 -3.89 -4.45
C ARG A 160 12.94 -4.00 -3.07
N LEU A 161 13.07 -5.19 -2.51
CA LEU A 161 13.74 -5.39 -1.22
C LEU A 161 15.24 -5.08 -1.36
N LEU A 162 15.88 -5.62 -2.40
CA LEU A 162 17.27 -5.33 -2.74
C LEU A 162 17.52 -3.82 -3.01
N CYS A 163 16.58 -3.14 -3.70
CA CYS A 163 16.60 -1.67 -3.85
C CYS A 163 16.74 -0.93 -2.53
N ILE A 164 16.16 -1.45 -1.44
CA ILE A 164 16.16 -0.79 -0.13
C ILE A 164 17.44 -1.15 0.64
N MET A 165 17.92 -2.39 0.53
CA MET A 165 19.14 -2.87 1.19
C MET A 165 20.42 -2.19 0.67
N ARG A 166 20.54 -1.99 -0.65
CA ARG A 166 21.69 -1.31 -1.31
C ARG A 166 23.08 -1.89 -1.01
N GLU A 167 23.16 -3.19 -0.72
CA GLU A 167 24.43 -3.92 -0.50
C GLU A 167 25.30 -3.94 -1.77
N LEU A 168 26.49 -3.33 -1.73
CA LEU A 168 27.32 -3.06 -2.91
C LEU A 168 27.80 -4.34 -3.62
N GLU A 169 28.13 -5.39 -2.87
CA GLU A 169 28.59 -6.67 -3.40
C GLU A 169 27.52 -7.44 -4.19
N SER A 170 26.26 -7.00 -4.19
CA SER A 170 25.23 -7.53 -5.08
C SER A 170 25.43 -7.09 -6.54
N ILE A 171 26.10 -5.95 -6.80
CA ILE A 171 26.20 -5.33 -8.13
C ILE A 171 26.68 -6.29 -9.23
N PRO A 172 27.75 -7.09 -9.08
CA PRO A 172 28.21 -8.00 -10.14
C PRO A 172 27.15 -9.05 -10.51
N ILE A 173 26.51 -9.65 -9.50
CA ILE A 173 25.45 -10.66 -9.68
C ILE A 173 24.25 -10.02 -10.39
N LEU A 174 23.89 -8.78 -10.03
CA LEU A 174 22.80 -8.03 -10.65
C LEU A 174 23.06 -7.69 -12.12
N ILE A 175 24.30 -7.32 -12.47
CA ILE A 175 24.71 -7.04 -13.86
C ILE A 175 24.59 -8.32 -14.70
N ASP A 176 25.07 -9.45 -14.20
CA ASP A 176 25.03 -10.71 -14.95
C ASP A 176 23.60 -11.26 -15.05
N LYS A 177 22.77 -11.12 -14.01
CA LYS A 177 21.33 -11.40 -14.08
C LYS A 177 20.62 -10.47 -15.08
N TYR A 178 20.94 -9.17 -15.12
CA TYR A 178 20.35 -8.22 -16.07
C TYR A 178 20.66 -8.62 -17.52
N ARG A 179 21.88 -9.09 -17.80
CA ARG A 179 22.28 -9.59 -19.12
C ARG A 179 21.55 -10.87 -19.49
N GLN A 180 21.43 -11.82 -18.56
CA GLN A 180 20.80 -13.13 -18.74
C GLN A 180 19.26 -13.09 -18.82
N ASP A 181 18.62 -12.03 -18.32
CA ASP A 181 17.16 -11.92 -18.40
C ASP A 181 16.69 -11.60 -19.83
N GLU A 182 15.40 -11.86 -20.09
CA GLU A 182 14.72 -11.55 -21.36
C GLU A 182 13.46 -10.70 -21.12
N ASP A 183 13.00 -10.57 -19.88
CA ASP A 183 11.86 -9.73 -19.53
C ASP A 183 12.28 -8.25 -19.45
N LEU A 184 11.97 -7.49 -20.51
CA LEU A 184 12.22 -6.05 -20.61
C LEU A 184 11.62 -5.24 -19.43
N ARG A 185 10.52 -5.71 -18.83
CA ARG A 185 9.91 -5.09 -17.64
C ARG A 185 10.75 -5.35 -16.40
N ARG A 186 11.31 -6.55 -16.25
CA ARG A 186 12.27 -6.86 -15.18
C ARG A 186 13.57 -6.10 -15.37
N LYS A 187 14.14 -6.07 -16.58
CA LYS A 187 15.32 -5.24 -16.91
C LYS A 187 15.11 -3.77 -16.58
N ALA A 188 13.95 -3.19 -16.91
CA ALA A 188 13.64 -1.79 -16.56
C ALA A 188 13.61 -1.54 -15.04
N LEU A 189 13.08 -2.47 -14.24
CA LEU A 189 13.15 -2.37 -12.77
C LEU A 189 14.59 -2.56 -12.25
N MET A 190 15.37 -3.44 -12.87
CA MET A 190 16.79 -3.64 -12.53
C MET A 190 17.62 -2.38 -12.82
N ILE A 191 17.35 -1.62 -13.89
CA ILE A 191 18.00 -0.31 -14.10
C ILE A 191 17.65 0.67 -12.99
N SER A 192 16.38 0.79 -12.60
CA SER A 192 15.96 1.64 -11.46
C SER A 192 16.56 1.19 -10.12
N PHE A 193 16.86 -0.10 -9.95
CA PHE A 193 17.63 -0.58 -8.80
C PHE A 193 19.10 -0.14 -8.92
N LEU A 194 19.76 -0.49 -10.00
CA LEU A 194 21.19 -0.24 -10.22
C LEU A 194 21.51 1.26 -10.08
N ALA A 195 20.63 2.15 -10.54
CA ALA A 195 20.71 3.60 -10.31
C ALA A 195 20.91 4.00 -8.83
N ARG A 196 20.29 3.29 -7.87
CA ARG A 196 20.39 3.61 -6.42
C ARG A 196 21.79 3.39 -5.83
N PHE A 197 22.68 2.69 -6.51
CA PHE A 197 24.09 2.61 -6.11
C PHE A 197 24.90 3.84 -6.52
N ARG A 198 24.42 4.63 -7.50
CA ARG A 198 25.09 5.80 -8.08
C ARG A 198 26.54 5.56 -8.52
N SER A 199 26.88 4.30 -8.84
CA SER A 199 28.23 3.93 -9.29
C SER A 199 28.40 4.18 -10.79
N VAL A 200 29.45 4.92 -11.16
CA VAL A 200 29.83 5.16 -12.56
C VAL A 200 30.20 3.84 -13.28
N THR A 201 30.54 2.77 -12.56
CA THR A 201 30.74 1.42 -13.16
C THR A 201 29.49 0.85 -13.83
N LEU A 202 28.32 1.41 -13.55
CA LEU A 202 27.03 1.02 -14.14
C LEU A 202 26.68 1.78 -15.42
N LEU A 203 27.44 2.84 -15.75
CA LEU A 203 27.21 3.66 -16.93
C LEU A 203 27.09 2.84 -18.24
N PRO A 204 27.87 1.77 -18.49
CA PRO A 204 27.68 0.95 -19.70
C PRO A 204 26.31 0.25 -19.79
N ILE A 205 25.69 -0.10 -18.65
CA ILE A 205 24.34 -0.70 -18.59
C ILE A 205 23.27 0.38 -18.83
N PHE A 206 23.50 1.61 -18.37
CA PHE A 206 22.61 2.72 -18.65
C PHE A 206 22.74 3.19 -20.12
N ASP A 207 23.94 3.24 -20.68
CA ASP A 207 24.19 3.55 -22.10
C ASP A 207 23.55 2.49 -23.03
N GLU A 208 23.57 1.20 -22.65
CA GLU A 208 22.78 0.14 -23.31
C GLU A 208 21.26 0.42 -23.22
N GLY A 209 20.78 0.78 -22.04
CA GLY A 209 19.37 1.06 -21.77
C GLY A 209 18.83 2.35 -22.42
N LEU A 210 19.67 3.36 -22.66
CA LEU A 210 19.33 4.56 -23.46
C LEU A 210 18.99 4.18 -24.91
N GLN A 211 19.69 3.20 -25.48
CA GLN A 211 19.48 2.74 -26.86
C GLN A 211 18.36 1.68 -26.97
N ALA A 212 17.67 1.36 -25.88
CA ALA A 212 16.63 0.34 -25.86
C ALA A 212 15.34 0.75 -26.59
N ARG A 213 14.68 -0.22 -27.25
CA ARG A 213 13.39 0.01 -27.92
C ARG A 213 12.23 0.25 -26.94
N ASP A 214 12.22 -0.41 -25.78
CA ASP A 214 11.20 -0.18 -24.76
C ASP A 214 11.42 1.17 -24.04
N ALA A 215 10.35 1.96 -23.93
CA ALA A 215 10.41 3.31 -23.39
C ALA A 215 10.68 3.37 -21.87
N ARG A 216 10.46 2.30 -21.11
CA ARG A 216 10.76 2.22 -19.68
C ARG A 216 12.25 2.01 -19.46
N LEU A 217 12.89 1.16 -20.27
CA LEU A 217 14.34 1.03 -20.29
C LEU A 217 15.01 2.38 -20.57
N ARG A 218 14.61 3.10 -21.62
CA ARG A 218 15.13 4.45 -21.90
C ARG A 218 14.88 5.42 -20.75
N ALA A 219 13.63 5.59 -20.32
CA ALA A 219 13.28 6.54 -19.27
C ALA A 219 14.05 6.29 -17.97
N ASN A 220 14.18 5.03 -17.54
CA ASN A 220 14.88 4.66 -16.32
C ASN A 220 16.41 4.80 -16.46
N SER A 221 16.95 4.69 -17.68
CA SER A 221 18.38 4.92 -17.97
C SER A 221 18.73 6.41 -17.98
N ILE A 222 17.86 7.26 -18.51
CA ILE A 222 17.98 8.73 -18.41
C ILE A 222 17.94 9.17 -16.95
N GLU A 223 17.00 8.62 -16.18
CA GLU A 223 16.89 8.84 -14.73
C GLU A 223 18.18 8.44 -14.02
N ALA A 224 18.76 7.27 -14.36
CA ALA A 224 20.01 6.78 -13.80
C ALA A 224 21.22 7.65 -14.16
N VAL A 225 21.40 8.01 -15.44
CA VAL A 225 22.49 8.87 -15.92
C VAL A 225 22.41 10.26 -15.28
N GLY A 226 21.20 10.82 -15.15
CA GLY A 226 20.95 12.08 -14.46
C GLY A 226 21.08 12.03 -12.93
N ASP A 227 21.33 10.86 -12.33
CA ASP A 227 21.58 10.66 -10.89
C ASP A 227 23.03 10.20 -10.60
N LEU A 228 23.87 10.02 -11.64
CA LEU A 228 25.31 9.75 -11.51
C LEU A 228 26.12 11.05 -11.36
N ALA A 229 27.22 10.97 -10.63
CA ALA A 229 28.23 12.01 -10.56
C ALA A 229 29.14 11.99 -11.81
N LEU A 230 28.62 12.50 -12.93
CA LEU A 230 29.33 12.65 -14.21
C LEU A 230 29.57 14.14 -14.53
N PRO A 231 30.51 14.48 -15.43
CA PRO A 231 30.63 15.83 -15.97
C PRO A 231 29.32 16.28 -16.63
N PRO A 232 28.91 17.56 -16.49
CA PRO A 232 27.65 18.06 -17.06
C PRO A 232 27.52 17.81 -18.57
N ASP A 233 28.61 17.99 -19.34
CA ASP A 233 28.63 17.73 -20.78
C ASP A 233 28.39 16.25 -21.13
N ASP A 234 28.87 15.32 -20.30
CA ASP A 234 28.70 13.87 -20.49
C ASP A 234 27.28 13.40 -20.21
N ILE A 235 26.58 14.05 -19.28
CA ILE A 235 25.14 13.87 -19.06
C ILE A 235 24.37 14.50 -20.20
N LYS A 236 24.68 15.75 -20.55
CA LYS A 236 23.98 16.51 -21.59
C LYS A 236 23.99 15.79 -22.94
N LYS A 237 25.16 15.35 -23.38
CA LYS A 237 25.37 14.57 -24.61
C LYS A 237 24.54 13.27 -24.69
N ARG A 238 24.12 12.72 -23.55
CA ARG A 238 23.30 11.49 -23.45
C ARG A 238 21.79 11.75 -23.34
N VAL A 239 21.38 12.98 -23.02
CA VAL A 239 20.01 13.28 -22.58
C VAL A 239 19.33 14.35 -23.44
N GLU A 240 20.09 15.25 -24.07
CA GLU A 240 19.56 16.37 -24.86
C GLU A 240 18.69 15.91 -26.04
N GLU A 241 19.00 14.78 -26.68
CA GLU A 241 18.16 14.21 -27.76
C GLU A 241 16.78 13.72 -27.29
N HIS A 242 16.58 13.55 -25.98
CA HIS A 242 15.33 13.05 -25.38
C HIS A 242 14.39 14.16 -24.90
N LEU A 243 14.79 15.44 -24.98
CA LEU A 243 13.98 16.61 -24.56
C LEU A 243 12.61 16.72 -25.26
N HIS A 244 12.44 16.09 -26.43
CA HIS A 244 11.20 16.09 -27.20
C HIS A 244 10.75 14.65 -27.59
N ASP A 245 11.17 13.60 -26.86
CA ASP A 245 10.65 12.23 -27.11
C ASP A 245 9.11 12.22 -26.90
N PRO A 246 8.34 11.58 -27.80
CA PRO A 246 6.88 11.53 -27.71
C PRO A 246 6.35 10.77 -26.48
N ASN A 247 7.20 10.06 -25.74
CA ASN A 247 6.84 9.46 -24.47
C ASN A 247 7.04 10.45 -23.31
N ASN A 248 5.93 10.88 -22.72
CA ASN A 248 5.89 11.83 -21.61
C ASN A 248 6.80 11.46 -20.40
N ARG A 249 7.10 10.18 -20.17
CA ARG A 249 8.04 9.75 -19.10
C ARG A 249 9.50 9.98 -19.50
N ILE A 250 9.86 9.66 -20.75
CA ILE A 250 11.21 9.91 -21.29
C ILE A 250 11.50 11.41 -21.27
N ARG A 251 10.59 12.20 -21.86
CA ARG A 251 10.68 13.66 -21.90
C ARG A 251 10.80 14.30 -20.51
N ALA A 252 9.97 13.87 -19.55
CA ALA A 252 10.05 14.38 -18.18
C ALA A 252 11.37 14.02 -17.48
N ASN A 253 11.85 12.78 -17.63
CA ASN A 253 13.12 12.37 -17.03
C ASN A 253 14.32 13.11 -17.67
N ALA A 254 14.27 13.39 -18.97
CA ALA A 254 15.30 14.17 -19.66
C ALA A 254 15.37 15.62 -19.16
N ILE A 255 14.22 16.28 -19.07
CA ILE A 255 14.09 17.62 -18.51
C ILE A 255 14.59 17.67 -17.06
N LEU A 256 14.22 16.68 -16.23
CA LEU A 256 14.67 16.60 -14.83
C LEU A 256 16.19 16.40 -14.68
N ALA A 257 16.81 15.61 -15.57
CA ALA A 257 18.26 15.41 -15.55
C ALA A 257 19.02 16.68 -15.97
N LEU A 258 18.54 17.40 -16.99
CA LEU A 258 19.18 18.62 -17.50
C LEU A 258 18.94 19.83 -16.60
N ALA A 259 17.78 19.94 -15.95
CA ALA A 259 17.48 21.02 -15.02
C ALA A 259 18.33 21.01 -13.73
N LYS A 260 18.94 19.86 -13.38
CA LYS A 260 19.97 19.80 -12.31
C LYS A 260 21.28 20.49 -12.72
N LEU A 261 21.50 20.70 -14.02
CA LEU A 261 22.74 21.23 -14.59
C LEU A 261 22.57 22.70 -15.04
N GLU A 262 21.49 22.99 -15.77
CA GLU A 262 21.24 24.29 -16.40
C GLU A 262 19.77 24.73 -16.20
N PRO A 263 19.31 24.96 -14.95
CA PRO A 263 17.89 25.21 -14.64
C PRO A 263 17.28 26.40 -15.41
N GLU A 264 18.03 27.50 -15.53
CA GLU A 264 17.65 28.70 -16.29
C GLU A 264 17.23 28.40 -17.75
N LYS A 265 17.81 27.35 -18.36
CA LYS A 265 17.62 27.02 -19.77
C LYS A 265 16.40 26.14 -20.04
N ILE A 266 15.74 25.62 -19.00
CA ILE A 266 14.66 24.63 -19.08
C ILE A 266 13.25 25.26 -19.12
N LYS A 267 13.14 26.57 -18.92
CA LYS A 267 11.85 27.28 -18.97
C LYS A 267 11.11 27.14 -20.33
N PRO A 268 11.77 27.17 -21.50
CA PRO A 268 11.08 26.99 -22.79
C PRO A 268 10.39 25.62 -22.93
N GLU A 269 11.06 24.53 -22.54
CA GLU A 269 10.56 23.15 -22.66
C GLU A 269 9.38 22.95 -21.71
N LEU A 270 9.48 23.44 -20.48
CA LEU A 270 8.37 23.49 -19.53
C LEU A 270 7.20 24.32 -20.07
N GLN A 271 7.46 25.49 -20.64
CA GLN A 271 6.43 26.38 -21.19
C GLN A 271 5.68 25.72 -22.36
N GLU A 272 6.37 24.95 -23.21
CA GLU A 272 5.76 24.14 -24.27
C GLU A 272 4.86 23.04 -23.67
N MET A 273 5.36 22.29 -22.67
CA MET A 273 4.59 21.26 -21.98
C MET A 273 3.34 21.82 -21.30
N VAL A 274 3.42 23.00 -20.67
CA VAL A 274 2.31 23.73 -20.02
C VAL A 274 1.28 24.21 -21.04
N ASN A 275 1.71 24.66 -22.22
CA ASN A 275 0.79 25.14 -23.26
C ASN A 275 0.19 24.01 -24.12
N SER A 276 0.63 22.77 -23.92
CA SER A 276 0.18 21.62 -24.72
C SER A 276 -1.30 21.30 -24.55
N ASN A 277 -1.92 20.87 -25.64
CA ASN A 277 -3.28 20.34 -25.60
C ASN A 277 -3.38 19.01 -24.84
N ASP A 278 -2.31 18.20 -24.80
CA ASP A 278 -2.28 16.95 -24.05
C ASP A 278 -2.38 17.21 -22.53
N VAL A 279 -3.36 16.56 -21.90
CA VAL A 279 -3.58 16.57 -20.45
C VAL A 279 -2.46 15.86 -19.71
N GLN A 280 -1.89 14.78 -20.27
CA GLN A 280 -0.82 14.02 -19.63
C GLN A 280 0.51 14.79 -19.70
N LEU A 281 0.81 15.53 -20.77
CA LEU A 281 1.98 16.40 -20.86
C LEU A 281 1.89 17.60 -19.89
N ARG A 282 0.72 18.26 -19.78
CA ARG A 282 0.52 19.31 -18.75
C ARG A 282 0.61 18.77 -17.32
N ARG A 283 0.09 17.56 -17.06
CA ARG A 283 0.30 16.82 -15.79
C ARG A 283 1.79 16.52 -15.56
N SER A 284 2.54 16.23 -16.62
CA SER A 284 3.97 15.94 -16.54
C SER A 284 4.76 17.20 -16.18
N ALA A 285 4.43 18.36 -16.78
CA ALA A 285 4.97 19.66 -16.35
C ALA A 285 4.66 19.94 -14.87
N ALA A 286 3.42 19.70 -14.43
CA ALA A 286 3.02 19.88 -13.03
C ALA A 286 3.83 18.98 -12.07
N PHE A 287 4.27 17.79 -12.50
CA PHE A 287 5.17 16.95 -11.73
C PHE A 287 6.60 17.52 -11.69
N ILE A 288 7.17 17.86 -12.86
CA ILE A 288 8.53 18.39 -13.00
C ILE A 288 8.69 19.67 -12.17
N LEU A 289 7.74 20.60 -12.23
CA LEU A 289 7.74 21.85 -11.47
C LEU A 289 7.82 21.65 -9.95
N GLY A 290 7.30 20.53 -9.41
CA GLY A 290 7.46 20.19 -7.99
C GLY A 290 8.85 19.64 -7.63
N MET A 291 9.59 19.16 -8.62
CA MET A 291 10.94 18.60 -8.44
C MET A 291 12.04 19.65 -8.65
N ILE A 292 11.78 20.65 -9.50
CA ILE A 292 12.66 21.81 -9.77
C ILE A 292 11.93 23.13 -9.48
N PRO A 293 11.55 23.39 -8.21
CA PRO A 293 10.92 24.64 -7.83
C PRO A 293 11.89 25.82 -8.01
N SER A 294 11.39 26.90 -8.59
CA SER A 294 12.04 28.20 -8.68
C SER A 294 10.95 29.26 -8.74
N ASP A 295 11.21 30.44 -8.18
CA ASP A 295 10.28 31.58 -8.30
C ASP A 295 10.07 31.98 -9.78
N GLU A 296 11.04 31.68 -10.64
CA GLU A 296 10.94 31.81 -12.11
C GLU A 296 9.81 30.97 -12.73
N TYR A 297 9.31 29.95 -12.04
CA TYR A 297 8.24 29.07 -12.53
C TYR A 297 6.88 29.32 -11.86
N HIS A 298 6.73 30.40 -11.08
CA HIS A 298 5.46 30.74 -10.45
C HIS A 298 4.33 31.01 -11.45
N ASP A 299 4.64 31.56 -12.63
CA ASP A 299 3.69 31.76 -13.72
C ASP A 299 3.17 30.41 -14.28
N LEU A 300 4.09 29.48 -14.57
CA LEU A 300 3.76 28.12 -15.01
C LEU A 300 2.98 27.34 -13.94
N GLY A 301 3.42 27.43 -12.69
CA GLY A 301 2.74 26.79 -11.56
C GLY A 301 1.31 27.29 -11.36
N ALA A 302 1.10 28.62 -11.41
CA ALA A 302 -0.22 29.22 -11.28
C ALA A 302 -1.15 28.82 -12.44
N ALA A 303 -0.63 28.76 -13.68
CA ALA A 303 -1.38 28.30 -14.85
C ALA A 303 -1.87 26.85 -14.68
N LEU A 304 -1.03 25.96 -14.13
CA LEU A 304 -1.40 24.56 -13.88
C LEU A 304 -2.32 24.37 -12.66
N ILE A 305 -2.23 25.24 -11.64
CA ILE A 305 -3.23 25.33 -10.56
C ILE A 305 -4.60 25.73 -11.10
N ALA A 306 -4.65 26.56 -12.15
CA ALA A 306 -5.89 26.99 -12.81
C ALA A 306 -6.33 26.10 -13.99
N ASP A 307 -5.69 24.95 -14.24
CA ASP A 307 -5.92 24.16 -15.47
C ASP A 307 -7.37 23.67 -15.62
N LYS A 308 -7.84 23.63 -16.87
CA LYS A 308 -9.14 23.07 -17.27
C LYS A 308 -9.36 21.63 -16.76
N SER A 309 -8.32 20.81 -16.68
CA SER A 309 -8.37 19.43 -16.20
C SER A 309 -8.08 19.32 -14.70
N GLU A 310 -9.00 18.69 -13.96
CA GLU A 310 -8.81 18.39 -12.54
C GLU A 310 -7.62 17.46 -12.27
N VAL A 311 -7.21 16.63 -13.23
CA VAL A 311 -6.04 15.75 -13.09
C VAL A 311 -4.74 16.58 -13.05
N VAL A 312 -4.69 17.67 -13.83
CA VAL A 312 -3.56 18.61 -13.85
C VAL A 312 -3.56 19.45 -12.57
N ARG A 313 -4.71 20.07 -12.20
CA ARG A 313 -4.84 20.84 -10.95
C ARG A 313 -4.44 20.00 -9.74
N LYS A 314 -4.93 18.76 -9.65
CA LYS A 314 -4.56 17.80 -8.60
C LYS A 314 -3.05 17.55 -8.55
N ARG A 315 -2.41 17.27 -9.69
CA ARG A 315 -0.97 17.01 -9.72
C ARG A 315 -0.18 18.25 -9.29
N MET A 316 -0.57 19.44 -9.76
CA MET A 316 0.12 20.68 -9.37
C MET A 316 -0.03 20.98 -7.88
N ILE A 317 -1.22 20.81 -7.29
CA ILE A 317 -1.43 20.94 -5.84
C ILE A 317 -0.58 19.94 -5.05
N GLN A 318 -0.41 18.71 -5.53
CA GLN A 318 0.48 17.72 -4.92
C GLN A 318 1.97 18.10 -5.03
N SER A 319 2.34 18.85 -6.06
CA SER A 319 3.69 19.35 -6.32
C SER A 319 4.05 20.66 -5.57
N LEU A 320 3.07 21.40 -5.06
CA LEU A 320 3.29 22.69 -4.38
C LEU A 320 4.23 22.62 -3.16
N ARG A 321 4.48 21.44 -2.56
CA ARG A 321 5.27 21.29 -1.32
C ARG A 321 6.60 22.05 -1.34
N ASN A 322 7.30 22.04 -2.46
CA ASN A 322 8.68 22.50 -2.55
C ASN A 322 8.80 23.96 -3.07
N PHE A 323 7.67 24.64 -3.31
CA PHE A 323 7.63 26.06 -3.67
C PHE A 323 7.71 26.97 -2.43
N SER A 324 8.00 28.25 -2.65
CA SER A 324 8.04 29.26 -1.58
C SER A 324 6.66 29.42 -0.90
N SER A 325 6.65 29.49 0.43
CA SER A 325 5.43 29.42 1.25
C SER A 325 4.36 30.44 0.89
N GLU A 326 4.77 31.65 0.49
CA GLU A 326 3.84 32.71 0.04
C GLU A 326 3.07 32.29 -1.22
N PHE A 327 3.79 31.82 -2.25
CA PHE A 327 3.17 31.31 -3.47
C PHE A 327 2.24 30.14 -3.15
N VAL A 328 2.68 29.18 -2.32
CA VAL A 328 1.86 28.04 -1.92
C VAL A 328 0.58 28.47 -1.20
N PHE A 329 0.64 29.44 -0.28
CA PHE A 329 -0.55 29.95 0.41
C PHE A 329 -1.54 30.61 -0.56
N ASN A 330 -1.04 31.43 -1.49
CA ASN A 330 -1.85 32.10 -2.51
C ASN A 330 -2.53 31.09 -3.46
N GLN A 331 -1.80 30.08 -3.95
CA GLN A 331 -2.36 29.03 -4.81
C GLN A 331 -3.35 28.13 -4.05
N LEU A 332 -3.11 27.84 -2.77
CA LEU A 332 -4.02 27.02 -1.97
C LEU A 332 -5.32 27.76 -1.63
N ASP A 333 -5.34 29.08 -1.42
CA ASP A 333 -6.60 29.79 -1.17
C ASP A 333 -7.55 29.73 -2.39
N LEU A 334 -6.98 29.79 -3.61
CA LEU A 334 -7.69 29.53 -4.86
C LEU A 334 -8.19 28.07 -4.93
N ALA A 335 -7.31 27.08 -4.72
CA ALA A 335 -7.65 25.66 -4.83
C ALA A 335 -8.66 25.17 -3.76
N LEU A 336 -8.64 25.76 -2.56
CA LEU A 336 -9.66 25.56 -1.51
C LEU A 336 -11.04 26.09 -1.93
N SER A 337 -11.12 26.89 -3.00
CA SER A 337 -12.35 27.47 -3.56
C SER A 337 -12.83 26.74 -4.83
N ASP A 338 -12.12 25.71 -5.30
CA ASP A 338 -12.44 24.97 -6.52
C ASP A 338 -13.84 24.33 -6.49
N HIS A 339 -14.49 24.24 -7.65
CA HIS A 339 -15.82 23.62 -7.79
C HIS A 339 -15.80 22.12 -7.46
N ASN A 340 -14.74 21.41 -7.84
CA ASN A 340 -14.57 20.00 -7.59
C ASN A 340 -14.12 19.74 -6.13
N LYS A 341 -14.92 18.94 -5.42
CA LYS A 341 -14.66 18.49 -4.05
C LYS A 341 -13.26 17.88 -3.88
N TRP A 342 -12.74 17.13 -4.85
CA TRP A 342 -11.44 16.45 -4.74
C TRP A 342 -10.27 17.42 -4.82
N ILE A 343 -10.40 18.51 -5.57
CA ILE A 343 -9.41 19.58 -5.60
C ILE A 343 -9.35 20.28 -4.24
N ARG A 344 -10.51 20.65 -3.67
CA ARG A 344 -10.59 21.18 -2.30
C ARG A 344 -10.00 20.21 -1.26
N LYS A 345 -10.29 18.91 -1.38
CA LYS A 345 -9.74 17.84 -0.53
C LYS A 345 -8.20 17.84 -0.57
N HIS A 346 -7.62 17.81 -1.76
CA HIS A 346 -6.16 17.81 -1.92
C HIS A 346 -5.50 19.13 -1.53
N ALA A 347 -6.17 20.27 -1.69
CA ALA A 347 -5.71 21.56 -1.19
C ALA A 347 -5.67 21.57 0.36
N THR A 348 -6.71 21.05 1.02
CA THR A 348 -6.71 20.87 2.49
C THR A 348 -5.65 19.86 2.95
N ASP A 349 -5.45 18.75 2.23
CA ASP A 349 -4.39 17.77 2.53
C ASP A 349 -2.98 18.41 2.46
N MET A 350 -2.75 19.32 1.50
CA MET A 350 -1.48 20.03 1.39
C MET A 350 -1.35 21.09 2.49
N ALA A 351 -2.38 21.90 2.74
CA ALA A 351 -2.40 22.87 3.84
C ALA A 351 -2.12 22.22 5.21
N THR A 352 -2.62 21.00 5.45
CA THR A 352 -2.39 20.21 6.68
C THR A 352 -0.91 19.90 6.93
N ARG A 353 -0.08 19.94 5.88
CA ARG A 353 1.37 19.65 5.90
C ARG A 353 2.26 20.90 6.02
N LEU A 354 1.68 22.10 6.01
CA LEU A 354 2.40 23.38 6.05
C LEU A 354 2.25 24.01 7.43
N SER A 355 3.34 24.09 8.20
CA SER A 355 3.37 24.40 9.64
C SER A 355 2.76 25.74 10.09
N LYS A 356 2.45 26.66 9.15
CA LYS A 356 1.91 27.99 9.44
C LYS A 356 0.75 28.39 8.50
N PHE A 357 -0.09 27.44 8.09
CA PHE A 357 -1.17 27.72 7.13
C PHE A 357 -2.37 28.51 7.75
N PRO A 358 -2.93 29.54 7.06
CA PRO A 358 -4.09 30.29 7.55
C PRO A 358 -5.39 29.48 7.71
N HIS A 359 -5.74 29.14 8.95
CA HIS A 359 -6.89 28.29 9.28
C HIS A 359 -8.27 28.85 8.82
N LYS A 360 -8.39 30.16 8.56
CA LYS A 360 -9.67 30.87 8.31
C LYS A 360 -10.47 30.28 7.15
N LYS A 361 -9.82 29.93 6.04
CA LYS A 361 -10.49 29.36 4.85
C LYS A 361 -11.00 27.94 5.11
N ILE A 362 -10.21 27.12 5.82
CA ILE A 362 -10.55 25.75 6.20
C ILE A 362 -11.66 25.72 7.27
N LEU A 363 -11.66 26.67 8.21
CA LEU A 363 -12.77 26.87 9.16
C LEU A 363 -14.08 27.25 8.45
N GLY A 364 -14.01 27.98 7.33
CA GLY A 364 -15.14 28.26 6.45
C GLY A 364 -15.64 26.99 5.76
N LEU A 365 -14.74 26.23 5.13
CA LEU A 365 -15.05 24.95 4.48
C LEU A 365 -15.68 23.94 5.46
N LEU A 366 -15.13 23.78 6.66
CA LEU A 366 -15.67 22.87 7.68
C LEU A 366 -17.14 23.19 8.03
N LYS A 367 -17.58 24.45 7.91
CA LYS A 367 -18.98 24.85 8.15
C LYS A 367 -19.90 24.56 6.96
N THR A 368 -19.42 24.69 5.72
CA THR A 368 -20.24 24.57 4.50
C THR A 368 -20.22 23.18 3.86
N GLU A 369 -19.10 22.47 3.93
CA GLU A 369 -18.82 21.22 3.24
C GLU A 369 -19.61 20.02 3.81
N ARG A 370 -19.94 19.04 2.96
CA ARG A 370 -20.75 17.86 3.32
C ARG A 370 -20.16 16.54 2.82
N ALA A 371 -19.23 16.58 1.86
CA ALA A 371 -18.50 15.41 1.39
C ALA A 371 -17.63 14.82 2.53
N ALA A 372 -17.70 13.50 2.74
CA ALA A 372 -16.98 12.85 3.84
C ALA A 372 -15.45 13.04 3.76
N PRO A 373 -14.78 12.83 2.60
CA PRO A 373 -13.33 12.98 2.51
C PRO A 373 -12.86 14.42 2.78
N ASN A 374 -13.67 15.40 2.40
CA ASN A 374 -13.35 16.81 2.60
C ASN A 374 -13.52 17.22 4.07
N LEU A 375 -14.57 16.75 4.74
CA LEU A 375 -14.75 16.94 6.17
C LEU A 375 -13.64 16.26 6.97
N GLU A 376 -13.27 15.04 6.59
CA GLU A 376 -12.14 14.30 7.16
C GLU A 376 -10.82 15.07 7.01
N SER A 377 -10.47 15.56 5.82
CA SER A 377 -9.29 16.44 5.64
C SER A 377 -9.38 17.74 6.44
N CYS A 378 -10.55 18.40 6.51
CA CYS A 378 -10.72 19.62 7.29
C CYS A 378 -10.59 19.38 8.80
N LEU A 379 -10.99 18.20 9.29
CA LEU A 379 -10.84 17.81 10.69
C LEU A 379 -9.38 17.45 10.99
N ASN A 380 -8.72 16.69 10.11
CA ASN A 380 -7.30 16.34 10.23
C ASN A 380 -6.39 17.59 10.19
N PHE A 381 -6.75 18.65 9.45
CA PHE A 381 -6.07 19.95 9.53
C PHE A 381 -6.03 20.49 10.96
N PHE A 382 -7.12 20.39 11.72
CA PHE A 382 -7.22 20.83 13.12
C PHE A 382 -6.64 19.83 14.12
N VAL A 383 -6.10 18.68 13.67
CA VAL A 383 -5.24 17.81 14.48
C VAL A 383 -3.80 18.33 14.48
N THR A 384 -3.28 18.79 13.34
CA THR A 384 -1.93 19.36 13.23
C THR A 384 -1.89 20.85 13.57
N HIS A 385 -3.00 21.57 13.38
CA HIS A 385 -3.16 22.98 13.73
C HIS A 385 -4.31 23.17 14.73
N PRO A 386 -4.14 22.82 16.02
CA PRO A 386 -5.18 23.00 17.02
C PRO A 386 -5.50 24.49 17.23
N VAL A 387 -6.78 24.85 17.09
CA VAL A 387 -7.31 26.23 17.17
C VAL A 387 -8.66 26.19 17.89
N GLU A 388 -8.83 26.96 18.97
CA GLU A 388 -10.03 26.87 19.82
C GLU A 388 -11.33 27.24 19.09
N GLU A 389 -11.31 28.24 18.21
CA GLU A 389 -12.48 28.67 17.43
C GLU A 389 -13.04 27.53 16.56
N ALA A 390 -12.19 26.59 16.14
CA ALA A 390 -12.58 25.42 15.36
C ALA A 390 -13.48 24.47 16.14
N MET A 391 -13.36 24.40 17.47
CA MET A 391 -14.19 23.57 18.35
C MET A 391 -15.70 23.80 18.11
N THR A 392 -16.10 25.03 17.80
CA THR A 392 -17.51 25.37 17.47
C THR A 392 -17.99 24.75 16.16
N ALA A 393 -17.13 24.74 15.14
CA ALA A 393 -17.43 24.17 13.82
C ALA A 393 -17.36 22.64 13.83
N ILE A 394 -16.37 22.06 14.53
CA ILE A 394 -16.22 20.63 14.73
C ILE A 394 -17.47 20.07 15.43
N LYS A 395 -17.98 20.77 16.45
CA LYS A 395 -19.18 20.38 17.20
C LYS A 395 -20.48 20.32 16.38
N LEU A 396 -20.51 20.85 15.15
CA LEU A 396 -21.64 20.68 14.21
C LEU A 396 -21.74 19.25 13.67
N HIS A 397 -20.60 18.55 13.52
CA HIS A 397 -20.52 17.25 12.82
C HIS A 397 -20.60 16.04 13.75
N VAL A 398 -20.81 16.22 15.06
CA VAL A 398 -20.86 15.15 16.07
C VAL A 398 -22.01 14.14 15.83
N LYS A 399 -23.01 14.51 15.02
CA LYS A 399 -24.11 13.60 14.61
C LYS A 399 -23.81 12.80 13.33
N ASP A 400 -22.60 12.89 12.77
CA ASP A 400 -22.19 12.04 11.66
C ASP A 400 -22.02 10.57 12.11
N ARG A 401 -22.32 9.65 11.20
CA ARG A 401 -22.23 8.19 11.39
C ARG A 401 -21.16 7.56 10.50
N ARG A 402 -20.41 8.36 9.75
CA ARG A 402 -19.31 7.93 8.88
C ARG A 402 -18.06 7.79 9.75
N LEU A 403 -17.67 6.55 10.08
CA LEU A 403 -16.55 6.28 11.00
C LEU A 403 -15.26 7.09 10.74
N PRO A 404 -14.81 7.32 9.49
CA PRO A 404 -13.63 8.17 9.24
C PRO A 404 -13.80 9.62 9.74
N VAL A 405 -14.97 10.22 9.49
CA VAL A 405 -15.34 11.56 9.99
C VAL A 405 -15.43 11.56 11.52
N VAL A 406 -15.97 10.50 12.13
CA VAL A 406 -16.05 10.36 13.60
C VAL A 406 -14.66 10.23 14.23
N LYS A 407 -13.74 9.47 13.60
CA LYS A 407 -12.34 9.35 14.05
C LYS A 407 -11.59 10.69 13.93
N ALA A 408 -11.66 11.36 12.78
CA ALA A 408 -11.04 12.66 12.58
C ALA A 408 -11.62 13.73 13.52
N LEU A 409 -12.94 13.69 13.79
CA LEU A 409 -13.61 14.57 14.75
C LEU A 409 -13.09 14.35 16.16
N LEU A 410 -13.03 13.09 16.62
CA LEU A 410 -12.51 12.76 17.94
C LEU A 410 -11.04 13.18 18.09
N ALA A 411 -10.21 12.97 17.06
CA ALA A 411 -8.81 13.38 17.05
C ALA A 411 -8.66 14.90 17.12
N ALA A 412 -9.41 15.67 16.31
CA ALA A 412 -9.36 17.14 16.33
C ALA A 412 -9.86 17.71 17.66
N VAL A 413 -10.92 17.12 18.23
CA VAL A 413 -11.41 17.51 19.56
C VAL A 413 -10.41 17.18 20.66
N ALA A 414 -9.67 16.07 20.56
CA ALA A 414 -8.60 15.72 21.49
C ALA A 414 -7.37 16.64 21.36
N ALA A 415 -6.98 17.01 20.13
CA ALA A 415 -5.86 17.93 19.88
C ALA A 415 -6.12 19.35 20.42
N ILE A 416 -7.36 19.84 20.32
CA ILE A 416 -7.74 21.18 20.80
C ILE A 416 -8.09 21.20 22.29
N GLY A 417 -8.89 20.24 22.78
CA GLY A 417 -9.48 20.27 24.13
C GLY A 417 -9.07 19.13 25.06
N GLY A 418 -8.15 18.27 24.64
CA GLY A 418 -7.73 17.10 25.40
C GLY A 418 -8.87 16.16 25.78
N VAL A 419 -8.71 15.50 26.93
CA VAL A 419 -9.68 14.56 27.51
C VAL A 419 -11.06 15.20 27.72
N GLU A 420 -11.12 16.41 28.29
CA GLU A 420 -12.39 17.10 28.57
C GLU A 420 -13.10 17.59 27.29
N GLY A 421 -12.32 17.98 26.28
CA GLY A 421 -12.82 18.19 24.92
C GLY A 421 -13.56 16.97 24.40
N VAL A 422 -12.94 15.79 24.48
CA VAL A 422 -13.53 14.52 24.00
C VAL A 422 -14.76 14.13 24.83
N LYS A 423 -14.70 14.26 26.16
CA LYS A 423 -15.88 14.06 27.03
C LYS A 423 -17.04 15.00 26.68
N SER A 424 -16.77 16.23 26.25
CA SER A 424 -17.83 17.18 25.84
C SER A 424 -18.59 16.77 24.56
N VAL A 425 -18.04 15.87 23.73
CA VAL A 425 -18.70 15.34 22.53
C VAL A 425 -19.16 13.89 22.67
N ALA A 426 -18.50 13.08 23.50
CA ALA A 426 -18.76 11.65 23.62
C ALA A 426 -20.24 11.26 23.84
N PRO A 427 -21.03 11.93 24.71
CA PRO A 427 -22.46 11.60 24.91
C PRO A 427 -23.37 11.87 23.70
N ARG A 428 -22.86 12.54 22.67
CA ARG A 428 -23.60 12.90 21.44
C ARG A 428 -23.28 11.99 20.25
N LEU A 429 -22.29 11.10 20.40
CA LEU A 429 -21.90 10.10 19.41
C LEU A 429 -22.80 8.85 19.47
N GLU A 430 -22.78 8.02 18.43
CA GLU A 430 -23.54 6.75 18.39
C GLU A 430 -22.84 5.65 19.22
N GLN A 431 -22.86 5.79 20.56
CA GLN A 431 -22.26 4.86 21.55
C GLN A 431 -22.85 3.44 21.57
N ARG A 432 -23.60 3.04 20.53
CA ARG A 432 -24.04 1.65 20.30
C ARG A 432 -23.20 0.94 19.24
N ASP A 433 -22.41 1.67 18.45
CA ASP A 433 -21.49 1.09 17.49
C ASP A 433 -20.15 0.73 18.19
N PRO A 434 -19.75 -0.57 18.23
CA PRO A 434 -18.46 -0.97 18.79
C PRO A 434 -17.25 -0.28 18.14
N GLN A 435 -17.35 0.12 16.88
CA GLN A 435 -16.27 0.83 16.17
C GLN A 435 -16.11 2.27 16.67
N VAL A 436 -17.21 2.91 17.09
CA VAL A 436 -17.20 4.25 17.71
C VAL A 436 -16.72 4.16 19.16
N ILE A 437 -17.16 3.15 19.93
CA ILE A 437 -16.66 2.89 21.29
C ILE A 437 -15.15 2.67 21.27
N ARG A 438 -14.65 1.81 20.36
CA ARG A 438 -13.22 1.56 20.19
C ARG A 438 -12.46 2.84 19.84
N ALA A 439 -12.91 3.59 18.85
CA ALA A 439 -12.27 4.86 18.46
C ALA A 439 -12.22 5.87 19.61
N LEU A 440 -13.29 5.96 20.41
CA LEU A 440 -13.34 6.81 21.60
C LEU A 440 -12.31 6.36 22.65
N SER A 441 -12.22 5.06 22.96
CA SER A 441 -11.22 4.55 23.90
C SER A 441 -9.78 4.75 23.40
N GLU A 442 -9.49 4.43 22.14
CA GLU A 442 -8.16 4.61 21.54
C GLU A 442 -7.71 6.09 21.61
N ILE A 443 -8.62 7.04 21.37
CA ILE A 443 -8.31 8.48 21.39
C ILE A 443 -8.23 9.04 22.82
N LEU A 444 -9.07 8.60 23.76
CA LEU A 444 -8.96 9.00 25.17
C LEU A 444 -7.67 8.48 25.82
N ILE A 445 -7.25 7.25 25.50
CA ILE A 445 -5.95 6.71 25.91
C ILE A 445 -4.82 7.58 25.34
N LYS A 446 -4.81 7.87 24.04
CA LYS A 446 -3.78 8.76 23.43
C LYS A 446 -3.81 10.20 23.98
N ALA A 447 -4.96 10.71 24.40
CA ALA A 447 -5.11 11.99 25.09
C ALA A 447 -4.69 11.96 26.58
N GLY A 448 -4.31 10.78 27.11
CA GLY A 448 -3.72 10.61 28.43
C GLY A 448 -4.67 10.10 29.53
N GLU A 449 -5.90 9.70 29.23
CA GLU A 449 -6.85 9.23 30.26
C GLU A 449 -6.55 7.79 30.73
N ARG A 450 -5.51 7.66 31.57
CA ARG A 450 -5.04 6.38 32.16
C ARG A 450 -6.17 5.55 32.78
N LYS A 451 -7.12 6.17 33.49
CA LYS A 451 -8.15 5.43 34.26
C LYS A 451 -9.00 4.50 33.39
N ILE A 452 -9.22 4.84 32.12
CA ILE A 452 -9.94 3.98 31.16
C ILE A 452 -9.21 2.63 30.94
N LEU A 453 -7.88 2.58 31.04
CA LEU A 453 -7.12 1.34 30.97
C LEU A 453 -7.38 0.46 32.20
N GLU A 454 -7.41 1.07 33.38
CA GLU A 454 -7.62 0.38 34.66
C GLU A 454 -9.08 -0.10 34.77
N ASP A 455 -10.05 0.76 34.46
CA ASP A 455 -11.48 0.42 34.35
C ASP A 455 -11.72 -0.73 33.35
N LEU A 456 -11.03 -0.72 32.19
CA LEU A 456 -11.16 -1.77 31.18
C LEU A 456 -10.62 -3.12 31.66
N VAL A 457 -9.49 -3.12 32.37
CA VAL A 457 -8.86 -4.34 32.91
C VAL A 457 -9.64 -4.89 34.09
N GLU A 458 -10.12 -4.05 35.01
CA GLU A 458 -10.96 -4.47 36.13
C GLU A 458 -12.31 -5.00 35.65
N ARG A 459 -12.94 -4.34 34.67
CA ARG A 459 -14.16 -4.82 34.03
C ARG A 459 -13.93 -6.18 33.35
N PHE A 460 -12.82 -6.35 32.62
CA PHE A 460 -12.47 -7.61 31.97
C PHE A 460 -12.27 -8.75 32.98
N ALA A 461 -11.57 -8.49 34.08
CA ALA A 461 -11.30 -9.46 35.14
C ALA A 461 -12.56 -9.96 35.89
N GLN A 462 -13.70 -9.27 35.75
CA GLN A 462 -14.98 -9.66 36.34
C GLN A 462 -15.86 -10.50 35.40
N LEU A 463 -15.51 -10.62 34.11
CA LEU A 463 -16.35 -11.30 33.12
C LEU A 463 -16.30 -12.82 33.26
N LYS A 464 -17.49 -13.45 33.23
CA LYS A 464 -17.67 -14.91 33.28
C LYS A 464 -18.28 -15.49 32.00
N HIS A 465 -18.72 -14.66 31.07
CA HIS A 465 -19.37 -15.09 29.83
C HIS A 465 -18.47 -14.83 28.63
N GLU A 466 -18.23 -15.88 27.84
CA GLU A 466 -17.34 -15.89 26.68
C GLU A 466 -17.60 -14.72 25.70
N ASN A 467 -18.85 -14.51 25.30
CA ASN A 467 -19.25 -13.40 24.41
C ASN A 467 -18.88 -12.00 24.94
N GLN A 468 -18.77 -11.83 26.26
CA GLN A 468 -18.37 -10.56 26.88
C GLN A 468 -16.84 -10.42 26.89
N VAL A 469 -16.12 -11.52 27.14
CA VAL A 469 -14.65 -11.60 27.11
C VAL A 469 -14.16 -11.31 25.69
N GLU A 470 -14.70 -12.00 24.68
CA GLU A 470 -14.35 -11.80 23.27
C GLU A 470 -14.55 -10.35 22.82
N ALA A 471 -15.63 -9.69 23.27
CA ALA A 471 -15.92 -8.31 22.91
C ALA A 471 -14.89 -7.28 23.44
N LEU A 472 -14.12 -7.61 24.49
CA LEU A 472 -13.13 -6.71 25.09
C LEU A 472 -11.67 -7.01 24.69
N ILE A 473 -11.35 -8.24 24.24
CA ILE A 473 -9.99 -8.60 23.77
C ILE A 473 -9.43 -7.57 22.75
N PRO A 474 -10.18 -7.10 21.74
CA PRO A 474 -9.66 -6.12 20.77
C PRO A 474 -9.27 -4.77 21.40
N SER A 475 -9.96 -4.34 22.47
CA SER A 475 -9.67 -3.08 23.15
C SER A 475 -8.43 -3.19 24.03
N LEU A 476 -8.24 -4.33 24.72
CA LEU A 476 -7.01 -4.61 25.48
C LEU A 476 -5.80 -4.76 24.55
N SER A 477 -5.96 -5.44 23.40
CA SER A 477 -4.93 -5.57 22.38
C SER A 477 -4.53 -4.23 21.75
N SER A 478 -5.50 -3.34 21.46
CA SER A 478 -5.21 -1.95 21.06
C SER A 478 -4.48 -1.17 22.15
N SER A 479 -4.85 -1.39 23.42
CA SER A 479 -4.24 -0.70 24.56
C SER A 479 -2.78 -1.11 24.73
N LEU A 480 -2.49 -2.42 24.78
CA LEU A 480 -1.13 -2.95 24.89
C LEU A 480 -0.22 -2.40 23.78
N LYS A 481 -0.70 -2.31 22.54
CA LYS A 481 0.07 -1.75 21.42
C LYS A 481 0.43 -0.27 21.56
N ILE A 482 -0.31 0.51 22.36
CA ILE A 482 0.07 1.89 22.72
C ILE A 482 1.10 1.89 23.87
N LEU A 483 1.02 0.91 24.78
CA LEU A 483 1.98 0.74 25.89
C LEU A 483 3.30 0.06 25.47
N ASP A 484 3.32 -0.63 24.33
CA ASP A 484 4.51 -1.19 23.68
C ASP A 484 5.38 -0.09 23.02
N GLN A 485 4.85 1.13 22.83
CA GLN A 485 5.62 2.25 22.25
C GLN A 485 6.68 2.82 23.21
N GLY A 486 6.61 2.51 24.51
CA GLY A 486 7.58 2.96 25.51
C GLY A 486 7.72 4.49 25.54
N ASP A 487 8.95 4.99 25.45
CA ASP A 487 9.25 6.43 25.36
C ASP A 487 8.57 7.14 24.16
N LYS A 488 8.20 6.39 23.12
CA LYS A 488 7.55 6.88 21.89
C LYS A 488 6.02 6.95 22.02
N MET A 489 5.48 6.65 23.21
CA MET A 489 4.06 6.79 23.49
C MET A 489 3.63 8.27 23.50
N PRO A 490 2.35 8.61 23.28
CA PRO A 490 1.90 10.00 23.23
C PRO A 490 2.25 10.78 24.51
N GLU A 491 2.87 11.97 24.38
CA GLU A 491 3.29 12.80 25.51
C GLU A 491 2.24 13.00 26.62
N PRO A 492 0.94 13.26 26.33
CA PRO A 492 -0.06 13.44 27.39
C PRO A 492 -0.25 12.17 28.24
N LEU A 493 -0.06 11.00 27.63
CA LEU A 493 -0.13 9.70 28.31
C LEU A 493 1.17 9.42 29.07
N LEU A 494 2.35 9.66 28.47
CA LEU A 494 3.64 9.53 29.14
C LEU A 494 3.70 10.39 30.41
N ARG A 495 3.41 11.70 30.28
CA ARG A 495 3.36 12.65 31.41
C ARG A 495 2.36 12.22 32.49
N ASN A 496 1.28 11.51 32.14
CA ASN A 496 0.31 10.98 33.13
C ASN A 496 0.75 9.65 33.78
N PHE A 497 1.60 8.85 33.12
CA PHE A 497 2.28 7.73 33.78
C PHE A 497 3.40 8.22 34.72
N GLU A 498 4.12 9.28 34.34
CA GLU A 498 5.25 9.86 35.09
C GLU A 498 4.83 10.70 36.32
N LYS A 499 3.63 11.30 36.31
CA LYS A 499 3.08 12.07 37.45
C LYS A 499 2.91 11.22 38.70
N ILE A 500 3.71 11.49 39.72
CA ILE A 500 3.49 10.98 41.08
C ILE A 500 2.12 11.48 41.56
N GLU A 501 1.21 10.57 41.93
CA GLU A 501 -0.07 10.96 42.55
C GLU A 501 0.17 11.24 44.04
N VAL A 502 -0.59 12.15 44.65
CA VAL A 502 -0.29 12.68 45.99
C VAL A 502 -0.27 11.59 47.09
N ALA A 503 -0.93 10.45 46.85
CA ALA A 503 -0.91 9.27 47.72
C ALA A 503 0.46 8.54 47.78
N ASP A 504 1.31 8.68 46.76
CA ASP A 504 2.59 7.96 46.64
C ASP A 504 3.77 8.67 47.36
N ARG A 505 3.53 9.79 48.08
CA ARG A 505 4.60 10.46 48.84
C ARG A 505 4.97 9.65 50.11
N PRO A 506 6.21 9.15 50.25
CA PRO A 506 6.65 8.56 51.51
C PRO A 506 6.66 9.63 52.61
N MET A 507 6.14 9.28 53.80
CA MET A 507 6.18 10.18 54.96
C MET A 507 7.64 10.40 55.38
N ALA A 508 8.08 11.66 55.40
CA ALA A 508 9.38 12.02 55.93
C ALA A 508 9.46 11.70 57.44
N PRO A 509 10.55 11.12 57.95
CA PRO A 509 10.70 10.84 59.37
C PRO A 509 10.81 12.14 60.18
N ALA A 510 10.29 12.14 61.40
CA ALA A 510 10.29 13.31 62.28
C ALA A 510 11.71 13.70 62.72
N ARG A 511 12.02 15.00 62.69
CA ARG A 511 13.27 15.54 63.24
C ARG A 511 13.16 15.70 64.78
N PRO A 512 14.19 15.31 65.56
CA PRO A 512 14.37 15.80 66.93
C PRO A 512 14.89 17.26 66.93
N PRO A 513 14.83 18.00 68.05
CA PRO A 513 14.92 19.47 68.01
C PRO A 513 16.12 20.12 68.75
N VAL A 514 16.44 21.35 68.31
CA VAL A 514 17.24 22.43 68.95
C VAL A 514 18.74 22.23 69.24
N SER A 515 19.60 23.05 68.59
CA SER A 515 20.69 23.80 69.25
C SER A 515 21.30 24.89 68.33
N GLU A 516 21.04 26.16 68.63
CA GLU A 516 21.86 27.34 68.28
C GLU A 516 22.93 27.57 69.39
N PRO A 517 23.93 28.50 69.31
CA PRO A 517 23.99 29.73 68.47
C PRO A 517 25.37 30.21 67.89
N SER A 518 25.32 31.17 66.94
CA SER A 518 26.18 32.40 66.78
C SER A 518 27.74 32.37 66.75
N PRO A 519 28.43 33.43 66.25
CA PRO A 519 28.22 34.29 65.06
C PRO A 519 29.56 34.65 64.30
N GLU A 520 29.53 35.71 63.48
CA GLU A 520 30.66 36.58 63.02
C GLU A 520 31.73 36.09 62.02
N SER A 521 31.82 36.73 60.85
CA SER A 521 32.90 37.73 60.52
C SER A 521 32.68 38.36 59.13
N GLU A 522 33.16 39.59 58.91
CA GLU A 522 33.14 40.36 57.64
C GLU A 522 34.58 40.65 57.15
N GLU A 523 34.77 40.90 55.85
CA GLU A 523 35.87 41.68 55.21
C GLU A 523 35.58 41.71 53.68
N THR A 524 35.07 42.79 53.06
CA THR A 524 35.72 44.03 52.56
C THR A 524 36.73 43.85 51.41
N GLU A 525 36.44 44.40 50.22
CA GLU A 525 37.13 45.61 49.69
C GLU A 525 36.49 46.17 48.39
N GLU A 526 36.82 47.43 48.09
CA GLU A 526 36.40 48.31 46.97
C GLU A 526 37.64 49.17 46.60
N PRO A 527 37.63 50.13 45.64
CA PRO A 527 36.92 50.27 44.37
C PRO A 527 37.89 50.59 43.19
N THR A 528 37.39 50.87 41.98
CA THR A 528 37.73 52.13 41.23
C THR A 528 36.88 52.34 39.95
N LEU A 529 36.83 53.59 39.50
CA LEU A 529 36.01 54.22 38.44
C LEU A 529 36.85 55.34 37.78
N PRO A 530 36.36 56.16 36.81
CA PRO A 530 35.09 56.14 36.04
C PRO A 530 35.40 55.89 34.52
N GLU A 531 34.75 56.36 33.43
CA GLU A 531 33.74 57.40 33.12
C GLU A 531 32.82 57.01 31.91
N THR A 532 31.80 57.88 31.69
CA THR A 532 31.11 58.33 30.46
C THR A 532 31.35 57.68 29.08
N SER A 533 30.38 57.60 28.16
CA SER A 533 28.89 57.65 28.17
C SER A 533 28.37 57.18 26.76
N ASP A 534 27.11 57.20 26.32
CA ASP A 534 25.85 57.80 26.81
C ASP A 534 24.57 57.14 26.20
N LEU A 535 23.39 57.61 26.67
CA LEU A 535 22.07 57.60 26.01
C LEU A 535 21.51 56.33 25.32
N ASP A 536 20.91 55.48 26.16
CA ASP A 536 19.45 55.20 26.17
C ASP A 536 18.71 54.68 24.90
N SER A 537 18.38 53.37 24.89
CA SER A 537 16.99 52.87 25.10
C SER A 537 16.77 51.46 24.49
N GLY A 538 15.78 50.69 24.96
CA GLY A 538 15.12 49.67 24.09
C GLY A 538 15.13 48.16 24.40
N VAL A 539 15.24 47.72 25.66
CA VAL A 539 14.57 46.50 26.21
C VAL A 539 14.71 45.12 25.48
N ALA A 540 15.51 44.23 26.11
CA ALA A 540 15.30 42.79 26.33
C ALA A 540 15.56 41.69 25.25
N GLU A 541 15.85 40.48 25.78
CA GLU A 541 15.93 39.12 25.19
C GLU A 541 16.88 38.92 23.98
N SER A 542 18.14 38.50 24.20
CA SER A 542 18.62 37.11 24.41
C SER A 542 18.42 36.19 23.19
N VAL A 543 19.44 35.84 22.39
CA VAL A 543 20.63 34.98 22.70
C VAL A 543 20.20 33.54 23.07
N ALA A 544 20.59 32.48 22.35
CA ALA A 544 21.32 32.39 21.05
C ALA A 544 21.12 30.98 20.42
N ASP A 545 21.79 30.76 19.29
CA ASP A 545 22.01 29.50 18.56
C ASP A 545 22.60 28.37 19.47
N VAL A 546 22.60 27.07 19.13
CA VAL A 546 23.35 26.43 18.02
C VAL A 546 22.81 25.01 17.70
N GLU A 547 22.74 24.72 16.39
CA GLU A 547 22.93 23.47 15.59
C GLU A 547 22.68 22.02 16.11
N GLU A 548 22.13 21.20 15.19
CA GLU A 548 22.32 19.75 14.88
C GLU A 548 22.48 18.69 16.02
N THR A 549 21.84 17.51 16.01
CA THR A 549 21.76 16.46 14.95
C THR A 549 20.57 15.48 15.16
N ASP A 550 20.35 14.56 14.19
CA ASP A 550 19.71 13.20 14.21
C ASP A 550 18.88 12.71 15.45
N GLU A 551 17.76 11.98 15.32
CA GLU A 551 17.64 10.68 14.61
C GLU A 551 16.22 10.36 14.03
N LEU A 552 16.12 9.20 13.38
CA LEU A 552 14.93 8.61 12.75
C LEU A 552 13.92 8.02 13.74
N ASP A 553 12.62 8.02 13.38
CA ASP A 553 11.68 7.04 13.96
C ASP A 553 10.55 6.56 13.02
N LEU A 554 10.03 5.36 13.29
CA LEU A 554 9.16 4.57 12.42
C LEU A 554 7.87 4.13 13.13
N ASP A 555 6.69 4.62 12.70
CA ASP A 555 5.37 4.10 13.13
C ASP A 555 4.78 3.16 12.05
N LEU A 556 4.34 1.97 12.48
CA LEU A 556 3.84 0.87 11.64
C LEU A 556 2.38 0.51 12.01
N SER A 557 1.40 1.34 11.64
CA SER A 557 0.00 1.10 12.07
C SER A 557 -1.16 1.54 11.15
N SER A 558 -1.10 1.29 9.83
CA SER A 558 -2.23 1.56 8.91
C SER A 558 -2.44 0.56 7.74
N ALA A 559 -2.72 -0.71 8.02
CA ALA A 559 -3.09 -1.70 7.00
C ALA A 559 -4.49 -1.44 6.38
N GLY A 560 -4.57 -0.55 5.38
CA GLY A 560 -5.83 0.00 4.86
C GLY A 560 -5.87 0.41 3.37
N SER A 561 -5.22 -0.36 2.49
CA SER A 561 -5.31 -0.22 1.02
C SER A 561 -5.01 1.19 0.46
N GLU A 562 -3.83 1.71 0.76
CA GLU A 562 -3.14 2.67 -0.12
C GLU A 562 -1.93 1.98 -0.78
N GLU A 563 -1.47 2.48 -1.93
CA GLU A 563 -0.23 2.00 -2.53
C GLU A 563 0.95 2.42 -1.65
N GLY A 564 1.70 1.44 -1.12
CA GLY A 564 2.80 1.67 -0.18
C GLY A 564 4.00 2.37 -0.82
N GLY A 565 3.93 3.70 -0.92
CA GLY A 565 5.08 4.56 -1.19
C GLY A 565 5.96 4.69 0.04
N LEU A 566 7.18 4.15 -0.03
CA LEU A 566 8.18 4.29 1.04
C LEU A 566 8.75 5.72 1.07
N PRO A 567 9.04 6.28 2.27
CA PRO A 567 9.84 7.49 2.36
C PRO A 567 11.25 7.23 1.80
N GLY A 568 11.85 8.24 1.17
CA GLY A 568 13.15 8.10 0.48
C GLY A 568 13.08 7.59 -0.98
N LEU A 569 11.87 7.47 -1.55
CA LEU A 569 11.65 7.39 -2.99
C LEU A 569 11.11 8.73 -3.52
N MET A 570 11.72 9.25 -4.59
CA MET A 570 11.04 10.25 -5.44
C MET A 570 9.80 9.61 -6.08
N ASN A 571 8.73 10.39 -6.22
CA ASN A 571 7.38 9.83 -6.30
C ASN A 571 7.03 9.27 -7.71
N LEU A 572 7.49 8.05 -7.99
CA LEU A 572 7.40 7.39 -9.30
C LEU A 572 5.98 6.98 -9.74
N SER A 573 4.93 7.30 -8.97
CA SER A 573 3.53 7.32 -9.43
C SER A 573 3.18 8.60 -10.25
N GLY A 574 4.18 9.35 -10.70
CA GLY A 574 4.03 10.55 -11.52
C GLY A 574 3.44 10.30 -12.90
N LEU A 575 4.03 9.35 -13.63
CA LEU A 575 4.04 9.30 -15.10
C LEU A 575 3.71 7.88 -15.61
N GLY A 576 2.60 7.75 -16.35
CA GLY A 576 2.17 6.49 -16.97
C GLY A 576 1.06 5.74 -16.22
N ASP A 577 -0.18 6.21 -16.36
CA ASP A 577 -1.37 5.36 -16.29
C ASP A 577 -2.23 5.71 -17.51
N ASP A 578 -2.15 4.85 -18.54
CA ASP A 578 -2.72 5.08 -19.86
C ASP A 578 -4.17 4.54 -19.91
N GLY A 579 -5.08 5.33 -19.35
CA GLY A 579 -6.52 5.09 -19.36
C GLY A 579 -7.29 6.17 -20.12
N ASP A 580 -7.83 5.82 -21.29
CA ASP A 580 -8.78 6.65 -22.03
C ASP A 580 -10.16 6.65 -21.34
N GLU A 581 -10.47 7.65 -20.51
CA GLU A 581 -11.86 7.95 -20.11
C GLU A 581 -12.47 8.98 -21.07
N ALA A 582 -13.36 8.53 -21.96
CA ALA A 582 -14.06 9.39 -22.89
C ALA A 582 -15.16 10.22 -22.18
N ALA A 583 -15.16 11.53 -22.41
CA ALA A 583 -16.12 12.44 -21.78
C ALA A 583 -17.51 12.38 -22.42
N GLU A 584 -18.47 11.71 -21.77
CA GLU A 584 -19.89 11.79 -22.12
C GLU A 584 -20.55 13.11 -21.66
N LYS A 585 -21.57 13.54 -22.40
CA LYS A 585 -22.20 14.86 -22.27
C LYS A 585 -23.48 14.78 -21.45
N GLU A 586 -23.61 15.58 -20.39
CA GLU A 586 -24.89 15.76 -19.71
C GLU A 586 -25.96 16.38 -20.63
N LYS A 587 -27.19 15.86 -20.55
CA LYS A 587 -28.44 16.66 -20.59
C LYS A 587 -29.59 15.92 -19.89
N PRO A 588 -30.61 16.62 -19.36
CA PRO A 588 -31.34 16.16 -18.17
C PRO A 588 -32.71 15.51 -18.43
N VAL A 589 -33.13 14.57 -17.57
CA VAL A 589 -34.51 14.01 -17.56
C VAL A 589 -35.12 13.90 -16.16
N SER A 590 -36.01 14.85 -15.86
CA SER A 590 -37.19 14.75 -14.95
C SER A 590 -37.05 14.42 -13.45
N LYS A 591 -38.00 14.94 -12.65
CA LYS A 591 -38.18 14.61 -11.23
C LYS A 591 -39.11 13.40 -11.07
N VAL A 592 -38.67 12.34 -10.38
CA VAL A 592 -39.57 11.31 -9.81
C VAL A 592 -39.30 11.19 -8.30
N LYS A 593 -40.36 10.94 -7.51
CA LYS A 593 -40.34 11.01 -6.05
C LYS A 593 -39.49 9.89 -5.44
N LYS A 594 -38.59 10.23 -4.51
CA LYS A 594 -37.80 9.26 -3.74
C LYS A 594 -38.70 8.51 -2.73
N THR A 595 -38.98 7.23 -2.98
CA THR A 595 -39.29 6.29 -1.91
C THR A 595 -38.00 5.99 -1.12
N ALA A 596 -38.13 5.72 0.19
CA ALA A 596 -36.96 5.56 1.05
C ALA A 596 -36.20 4.26 0.74
N ARG A 597 -34.97 4.36 0.21
CA ARG A 597 -34.05 3.22 0.14
C ARG A 597 -33.59 2.86 1.54
N VAL A 598 -34.11 1.74 2.07
CA VAL A 598 -33.54 1.05 3.22
C VAL A 598 -32.06 0.77 2.94
N LYS A 599 -31.17 1.15 3.85
CA LYS A 599 -29.76 0.76 3.75
C LYS A 599 -29.68 -0.74 3.99
N LYS A 600 -29.19 -1.50 3.01
CA LYS A 600 -28.71 -2.86 3.27
C LYS A 600 -27.50 -2.77 4.19
N GLU A 601 -27.58 -3.39 5.36
CA GLU A 601 -26.39 -3.76 6.11
C GLU A 601 -25.63 -4.86 5.34
N VAL A 602 -24.34 -4.98 5.62
CA VAL A 602 -23.43 -5.89 4.91
C VAL A 602 -22.85 -6.85 5.91
N SER A 603 -23.11 -8.15 5.72
CA SER A 603 -22.78 -9.21 6.68
C SER A 603 -21.33 -9.15 7.19
N PRO A 604 -21.08 -9.41 8.49
CA PRO A 604 -19.72 -9.60 9.01
C PRO A 604 -18.93 -10.64 8.23
N HIS A 605 -19.56 -11.76 7.83
CA HIS A 605 -18.94 -12.81 7.02
C HIS A 605 -18.54 -12.33 5.63
N TYR A 606 -19.31 -11.42 5.01
CA TYR A 606 -18.93 -10.81 3.73
C TYR A 606 -17.67 -9.94 3.87
N ARG A 607 -17.56 -9.18 4.97
CA ARG A 607 -16.37 -8.37 5.28
C ARG A 607 -15.16 -9.26 5.62
N ALA A 608 -15.37 -10.35 6.35
CA ALA A 608 -14.33 -11.35 6.65
C ALA A 608 -13.84 -12.07 5.39
N GLY A 609 -14.75 -12.48 4.51
CA GLY A 609 -14.45 -13.09 3.21
C GLY A 609 -13.62 -12.17 2.31
N ILE A 610 -14.00 -10.88 2.19
CA ILE A 610 -13.18 -9.89 1.46
C ILE A 610 -11.80 -9.71 2.11
N LYS A 611 -11.71 -9.61 3.45
CA LYS A 611 -10.42 -9.49 4.13
C LYS A 611 -9.53 -10.71 3.86
N ALA A 612 -10.08 -11.92 3.96
CA ALA A 612 -9.37 -13.16 3.67
C ALA A 612 -8.94 -13.28 2.20
N TYR A 613 -9.80 -12.87 1.26
CA TYR A 613 -9.51 -12.83 -0.18
C TYR A 613 -8.38 -11.85 -0.52
N ASN A 614 -8.42 -10.64 0.03
CA ASN A 614 -7.40 -9.61 -0.18
C ASN A 614 -6.04 -9.99 0.44
N VAL A 615 -6.03 -10.85 1.47
CA VAL A 615 -4.83 -11.40 2.13
C VAL A 615 -4.43 -12.77 1.51
N GLY A 616 -5.07 -13.19 0.42
CA GLY A 616 -4.74 -14.45 -0.29
C GLY A 616 -5.14 -15.74 0.42
N LYS A 617 -5.78 -15.67 1.60
CA LYS A 617 -6.23 -16.82 2.40
C LYS A 617 -7.51 -17.43 1.82
N TYR A 618 -7.46 -17.89 0.56
CA TYR A 618 -8.63 -18.29 -0.23
C TYR A 618 -9.46 -19.42 0.39
N LYS A 619 -8.85 -20.37 1.11
CA LYS A 619 -9.60 -21.40 1.87
C LYS A 619 -10.53 -20.77 2.91
N ARG A 620 -10.04 -19.79 3.68
CA ARG A 620 -10.81 -19.05 4.70
C ARG A 620 -11.84 -18.12 4.06
N ALA A 621 -11.48 -17.49 2.93
CA ALA A 621 -12.40 -16.66 2.17
C ALA A 621 -13.58 -17.46 1.58
N VAL A 622 -13.34 -18.67 1.05
CA VAL A 622 -14.40 -19.59 0.59
C VAL A 622 -15.35 -19.95 1.73
N VAL A 623 -14.84 -20.31 2.92
CA VAL A 623 -15.70 -20.63 4.09
C VAL A 623 -16.57 -19.45 4.50
N GLU A 624 -15.98 -18.24 4.61
CA GLU A 624 -16.74 -17.05 4.98
C GLU A 624 -17.75 -16.63 3.90
N PHE A 625 -17.44 -16.80 2.61
CA PHE A 625 -18.39 -16.53 1.52
C PHE A 625 -19.49 -17.60 1.41
N SER A 626 -19.22 -18.87 1.68
CA SER A 626 -20.26 -19.91 1.80
C SER A 626 -21.25 -19.58 2.92
N ARG A 627 -20.75 -19.17 4.09
CA ARG A 627 -21.59 -18.69 5.21
C ARG A 627 -22.50 -17.51 4.80
N VAL A 628 -22.05 -16.62 3.92
CA VAL A 628 -22.91 -15.54 3.37
C VAL A 628 -24.00 -16.10 2.44
N LEU A 629 -23.69 -17.09 1.61
CA LEU A 629 -24.66 -17.74 0.71
C LEU A 629 -25.70 -18.59 1.46
N GLU A 630 -25.32 -19.16 2.61
CA GLU A 630 -26.18 -19.95 3.50
C GLU A 630 -27.09 -19.05 4.37
N SER A 631 -26.58 -17.92 4.87
CA SER A 631 -27.29 -17.07 5.84
C SER A 631 -28.09 -15.91 5.23
N GLU A 632 -27.69 -15.36 4.07
CA GLU A 632 -28.43 -14.26 3.43
C GLU A 632 -29.43 -14.78 2.40
N THR A 633 -30.71 -14.38 2.52
CA THR A 633 -31.74 -14.70 1.51
C THR A 633 -31.56 -13.94 0.17
N LYS A 634 -30.74 -12.89 0.14
CA LYS A 634 -30.40 -12.09 -1.06
C LYS A 634 -28.94 -11.60 -0.99
N PRO A 635 -27.94 -12.49 -1.08
CA PRO A 635 -26.53 -12.17 -0.85
C PRO A 635 -25.97 -11.18 -1.89
N PRO A 636 -24.90 -10.42 -1.58
CA PRO A 636 -24.29 -9.49 -2.52
C PRO A 636 -23.78 -10.20 -3.78
N ALA A 637 -24.00 -9.61 -4.96
CA ALA A 637 -23.58 -10.21 -6.23
C ALA A 637 -22.08 -10.55 -6.24
N ASN A 638 -21.24 -9.68 -5.69
CA ASN A 638 -19.79 -9.85 -5.67
C ASN A 638 -19.32 -11.11 -4.94
N VAL A 639 -20.12 -11.73 -4.05
CA VAL A 639 -19.80 -13.05 -3.45
C VAL A 639 -19.58 -14.08 -4.55
N TYR A 640 -20.47 -14.12 -5.53
CA TYR A 640 -20.41 -15.03 -6.67
C TYR A 640 -19.20 -14.74 -7.57
N LEU A 641 -18.81 -13.46 -7.71
CA LEU A 641 -17.59 -13.08 -8.41
C LEU A 641 -16.33 -13.59 -7.68
N TYR A 642 -16.20 -13.32 -6.37
CA TYR A 642 -15.02 -13.76 -5.60
C TYR A 642 -14.92 -15.28 -5.52
N MET A 643 -16.03 -15.98 -5.28
CA MET A 643 -16.08 -17.46 -5.33
C MET A 643 -15.61 -17.98 -6.68
N GLY A 644 -16.15 -17.45 -7.79
CA GLY A 644 -15.74 -17.82 -9.14
C GLY A 644 -14.25 -17.61 -9.41
N LEU A 645 -13.69 -16.47 -9.01
CA LEU A 645 -12.25 -16.19 -9.15
C LEU A 645 -11.39 -17.20 -8.35
N MET A 646 -11.66 -17.38 -7.06
CA MET A 646 -10.90 -18.31 -6.21
C MET A 646 -10.95 -19.76 -6.70
N LEU A 647 -12.11 -20.20 -7.20
CA LEU A 647 -12.29 -21.56 -7.72
C LEU A 647 -11.59 -21.73 -9.08
N THR A 648 -11.47 -20.66 -9.89
CA THR A 648 -10.68 -20.65 -11.13
C THR A 648 -9.20 -20.89 -10.84
N ASP A 649 -8.65 -20.21 -9.83
CA ASP A 649 -7.24 -20.34 -9.44
C ASP A 649 -6.95 -21.71 -8.79
N GLN A 650 -7.95 -22.29 -8.10
CA GLN A 650 -7.95 -23.69 -7.62
C GLN A 650 -8.20 -24.73 -8.74
N LYS A 651 -8.38 -24.31 -10.00
CA LYS A 651 -8.66 -25.16 -11.18
C LYS A 651 -9.98 -25.95 -11.12
N LYS A 652 -10.91 -25.55 -10.24
CA LYS A 652 -12.29 -26.09 -10.13
C LYS A 652 -13.20 -25.40 -11.13
N TYR A 653 -13.00 -25.67 -12.42
CA TYR A 653 -13.56 -24.88 -13.52
C TYR A 653 -15.09 -24.97 -13.64
N GLU A 654 -15.69 -26.11 -13.31
CA GLU A 654 -17.13 -26.34 -13.34
C GLU A 654 -17.84 -25.52 -12.24
N GLU A 655 -17.37 -25.59 -11.00
CA GLU A 655 -17.88 -24.78 -9.89
C GLU A 655 -17.68 -23.29 -10.18
N ALA A 656 -16.48 -22.90 -10.66
CA ALA A 656 -16.15 -21.52 -10.98
C ALA A 656 -17.07 -20.91 -12.07
N ARG A 657 -17.44 -21.70 -13.09
CA ARG A 657 -18.41 -21.34 -14.13
C ARG A 657 -19.75 -20.96 -13.51
N ASP A 658 -20.29 -21.80 -12.64
CA ASP A 658 -21.66 -21.64 -12.12
C ASP A 658 -21.78 -20.45 -11.15
N TYR A 659 -20.73 -20.18 -10.37
CA TYR A 659 -20.63 -18.94 -9.60
C TYR A 659 -20.50 -17.71 -10.51
N LEU A 660 -19.68 -17.73 -11.57
CA LEU A 660 -19.56 -16.58 -12.47
C LEU A 660 -20.81 -16.33 -13.31
N LEU A 661 -21.53 -17.37 -13.78
CA LEU A 661 -22.85 -17.21 -14.41
C LEU A 661 -23.85 -16.57 -13.44
N SER A 662 -23.86 -17.02 -12.18
CA SER A 662 -24.68 -16.44 -11.11
C SER A 662 -24.34 -14.99 -10.75
N PHE A 663 -23.17 -14.49 -11.20
CA PHE A 663 -22.76 -13.08 -11.13
C PHE A 663 -23.13 -12.31 -12.41
N VAL A 664 -22.74 -12.82 -13.59
CA VAL A 664 -22.97 -12.18 -14.89
C VAL A 664 -24.47 -11.99 -15.16
N ASN A 665 -25.33 -12.94 -14.75
CA ASN A 665 -26.79 -12.79 -14.81
C ASN A 665 -27.35 -11.63 -13.98
N LYS A 666 -26.55 -11.01 -13.10
CA LYS A 666 -26.90 -9.83 -12.28
C LYS A 666 -26.11 -8.57 -12.69
N ALA A 667 -25.05 -8.73 -13.47
CA ALA A 667 -24.12 -7.69 -13.91
C ALA A 667 -23.54 -8.08 -15.30
N PRO A 668 -24.38 -8.08 -16.35
CA PRO A 668 -24.03 -8.68 -17.65
C PRO A 668 -22.86 -7.99 -18.33
N ASP A 669 -22.64 -6.71 -18.01
CA ASP A 669 -21.69 -5.84 -18.71
C ASP A 669 -20.31 -5.80 -18.02
N HIS A 670 -20.13 -6.53 -16.92
CA HIS A 670 -18.90 -6.49 -16.12
C HIS A 670 -17.72 -7.16 -16.87
N PRO A 671 -16.71 -6.42 -17.37
CA PRO A 671 -15.80 -6.97 -18.39
C PRO A 671 -14.88 -8.06 -17.84
N ARG A 672 -14.26 -7.84 -16.67
CA ARG A 672 -13.35 -8.83 -16.03
C ARG A 672 -14.03 -10.17 -15.71
N ALA A 673 -15.34 -10.17 -15.44
CA ALA A 673 -16.10 -11.38 -15.11
C ALA A 673 -16.37 -12.21 -16.37
N ASN A 674 -16.92 -11.57 -17.41
CA ASN A 674 -17.11 -12.15 -18.74
C ASN A 674 -15.79 -12.71 -19.30
N PHE A 675 -14.69 -11.93 -19.26
CA PHE A 675 -13.38 -12.37 -19.76
C PHE A 675 -12.87 -13.63 -19.04
N THR A 676 -13.08 -13.71 -17.72
CA THR A 676 -12.70 -14.88 -16.91
C THR A 676 -13.61 -16.09 -17.18
N LEU A 677 -14.91 -15.88 -17.38
CA LEU A 677 -15.84 -16.94 -17.74
C LEU A 677 -15.51 -17.55 -19.11
N GLY A 678 -15.09 -16.75 -20.09
CA GLY A 678 -14.56 -17.26 -21.36
C GLY A 678 -13.25 -18.05 -21.22
N LYS A 679 -12.32 -17.63 -20.33
CA LYS A 679 -11.12 -18.43 -19.98
C LYS A 679 -11.50 -19.79 -19.40
N ILE A 680 -12.53 -19.85 -18.56
CA ILE A 680 -13.05 -21.10 -17.97
C ILE A 680 -13.67 -21.97 -19.05
N TYR A 681 -14.49 -21.40 -19.94
CA TYR A 681 -15.03 -22.12 -21.08
C TYR A 681 -13.95 -22.69 -22.01
N LYS A 682 -12.79 -22.02 -22.17
CA LYS A 682 -11.62 -22.61 -22.86
C LYS A 682 -11.12 -23.89 -22.17
N GLN A 683 -10.99 -23.88 -20.84
CA GLN A 683 -10.53 -25.06 -20.09
C GLN A 683 -11.55 -26.21 -20.12
N LEU A 684 -12.85 -25.87 -19.98
CA LEU A 684 -13.97 -26.81 -20.11
C LEU A 684 -14.23 -27.26 -21.56
N LYS A 685 -13.51 -26.72 -22.55
CA LYS A 685 -13.73 -26.92 -24.00
C LYS A 685 -15.17 -26.59 -24.47
N ASN A 686 -15.88 -25.72 -23.75
CA ASN A 686 -17.18 -25.21 -24.17
C ASN A 686 -16.99 -24.08 -25.17
N TRP A 687 -16.63 -24.44 -26.40
CA TRP A 687 -16.33 -23.47 -27.46
C TRP A 687 -17.51 -22.56 -27.80
N ASN A 688 -18.75 -23.06 -27.69
CA ASN A 688 -19.96 -22.27 -27.94
C ASN A 688 -20.13 -21.14 -26.90
N GLY A 689 -20.03 -21.46 -25.60
CA GLY A 689 -20.11 -20.46 -24.54
C GLY A 689 -18.92 -19.49 -24.54
N LEU A 690 -17.74 -19.93 -24.99
CA LEU A 690 -16.60 -19.03 -25.23
C LEU A 690 -16.92 -18.04 -26.34
N ILE A 691 -17.38 -18.51 -27.51
CA ILE A 691 -17.74 -17.66 -28.66
C ILE A 691 -18.81 -16.64 -28.28
N GLU A 692 -19.87 -17.07 -27.61
CA GLU A 692 -20.97 -16.20 -27.15
C GLU A 692 -20.45 -15.03 -26.31
N ILE A 693 -19.57 -15.28 -25.33
CA ILE A 693 -19.03 -14.22 -24.47
C ILE A 693 -17.95 -13.39 -25.18
N TYR A 694 -17.10 -14.00 -26.00
CA TYR A 694 -15.97 -13.30 -26.63
C TYR A 694 -16.37 -12.46 -27.84
N GLU A 695 -17.44 -12.81 -28.57
CA GLU A 695 -18.00 -11.91 -29.60
C GLU A 695 -18.56 -10.61 -29.00
N ARG A 696 -19.09 -10.61 -27.76
CA ARG A 696 -19.55 -9.37 -27.09
C ARG A 696 -18.43 -8.33 -26.91
N PHE A 697 -17.19 -8.77 -26.69
CA PHE A 697 -16.02 -7.88 -26.65
C PHE A 697 -15.57 -7.39 -28.04
N VAL A 698 -15.80 -8.19 -29.09
CA VAL A 698 -15.45 -7.83 -30.47
C VAL A 698 -16.49 -6.92 -31.12
N GLY A 699 -17.77 -7.11 -30.78
CA GLY A 699 -18.90 -6.24 -31.17
C GLY A 699 -19.00 -4.93 -30.38
N GLY A 700 -18.16 -4.73 -29.35
CA GLY A 700 -18.11 -3.49 -28.57
C GLY A 700 -19.14 -3.37 -27.44
N GLU A 701 -19.87 -4.43 -27.10
CA GLU A 701 -20.74 -4.46 -25.90
C GLU A 701 -19.95 -4.48 -24.59
N LEU A 702 -18.72 -5.01 -24.62
CA LEU A 702 -17.85 -5.17 -23.46
C LEU A 702 -16.47 -4.56 -23.72
N GLU A 703 -15.99 -3.75 -22.80
CA GLU A 703 -14.67 -3.13 -22.89
C GLU A 703 -13.53 -4.15 -22.74
N ALA A 704 -12.52 -4.06 -23.59
CA ALA A 704 -11.32 -4.88 -23.51
C ALA A 704 -10.06 -4.03 -23.61
N THR A 705 -9.17 -4.18 -22.63
CA THR A 705 -7.80 -3.63 -22.69
C THR A 705 -7.04 -4.23 -23.88
N PRO A 706 -5.99 -3.57 -24.42
CA PRO A 706 -5.23 -4.11 -25.55
C PRO A 706 -4.71 -5.54 -25.33
N LYS A 707 -4.22 -5.85 -24.12
CA LYS A 707 -3.78 -7.22 -23.74
C LYS A 707 -4.93 -8.23 -23.70
N MET A 708 -6.14 -7.81 -23.31
CA MET A 708 -7.33 -8.66 -23.40
C MET A 708 -7.73 -8.89 -24.87
N LYS A 709 -7.70 -7.85 -25.72
CA LYS A 709 -8.07 -7.94 -27.14
C LYS A 709 -7.25 -9.01 -27.87
N THR A 710 -5.92 -8.99 -27.81
CA THR A 710 -5.09 -10.03 -28.46
C THR A 710 -5.48 -11.44 -28.02
N LYS A 711 -5.69 -11.65 -26.72
CA LYS A 711 -6.07 -12.96 -26.17
C LYS A 711 -7.50 -13.39 -26.53
N ILE A 712 -8.44 -12.45 -26.57
CA ILE A 712 -9.82 -12.67 -27.00
C ILE A 712 -9.83 -13.10 -28.47
N TYR A 713 -9.13 -12.37 -29.35
CA TYR A 713 -9.08 -12.68 -30.79
C TYR A 713 -8.41 -14.04 -31.06
N HIS A 714 -7.32 -14.36 -30.35
CA HIS A 714 -6.68 -15.67 -30.38
C HIS A 714 -7.65 -16.80 -29.98
N ASP A 715 -8.23 -16.71 -28.77
CA ASP A 715 -9.06 -17.77 -28.20
C ASP A 715 -10.40 -17.92 -28.93
N LEU A 716 -11.00 -16.81 -29.39
CA LEU A 716 -12.22 -16.78 -30.22
C LEU A 716 -11.96 -17.32 -31.64
N GLY A 717 -10.82 -16.98 -32.24
CA GLY A 717 -10.41 -17.47 -33.56
C GLY A 717 -10.27 -18.99 -33.56
N ILE A 718 -9.51 -19.54 -32.62
CA ILE A 718 -9.35 -21.00 -32.45
C ILE A 718 -10.71 -21.67 -32.15
N ALA A 719 -11.50 -21.13 -31.21
CA ALA A 719 -12.82 -21.68 -30.89
C ALA A 719 -13.75 -21.70 -32.11
N SER A 720 -13.71 -20.66 -32.95
CA SER A 720 -14.50 -20.59 -34.19
C SER A 720 -14.11 -21.69 -35.17
N VAL A 721 -12.81 -21.97 -35.35
CA VAL A 721 -12.33 -23.08 -36.18
C VAL A 721 -12.77 -24.44 -35.62
N LEU A 722 -12.69 -24.63 -34.29
CA LEU A 722 -13.13 -25.86 -33.61
C LEU A 722 -14.65 -26.11 -33.66
N VAL A 723 -15.44 -25.06 -33.91
CA VAL A 723 -16.92 -25.12 -34.12
C VAL A 723 -17.27 -25.04 -35.62
N ALA A 724 -16.30 -25.27 -36.51
CA ALA A 724 -16.45 -25.23 -37.97
C ALA A 724 -16.95 -23.88 -38.56
N LYS A 725 -16.88 -22.78 -37.80
CA LYS A 725 -17.11 -21.40 -38.26
C LYS A 725 -15.85 -20.87 -38.96
N TYR A 726 -15.40 -21.58 -40.00
CA TYR A 726 -14.08 -21.39 -40.60
C TYR A 726 -13.83 -19.99 -41.14
N GLU A 727 -14.84 -19.31 -41.71
CA GLU A 727 -14.69 -17.94 -42.22
C GLU A 727 -14.36 -16.94 -41.11
N ARG A 728 -15.12 -16.98 -40.01
CA ARG A 728 -14.91 -16.11 -38.84
C ARG A 728 -13.58 -16.41 -38.16
N GLY A 729 -13.26 -17.70 -38.00
CA GLY A 729 -11.96 -18.15 -37.49
C GLY A 729 -10.79 -17.64 -38.34
N ALA A 730 -10.87 -17.78 -39.67
CA ALA A 730 -9.84 -17.30 -40.59
C ALA A 730 -9.65 -15.78 -40.54
N GLN A 731 -10.73 -14.97 -40.45
CA GLN A 731 -10.63 -13.51 -40.32
C GLN A 731 -9.90 -13.08 -39.04
N LEU A 732 -10.25 -13.70 -37.90
CA LEU A 732 -9.67 -13.37 -36.59
C LEU A 732 -8.21 -13.84 -36.49
N LEU A 733 -7.89 -15.02 -37.04
CA LEU A 733 -6.53 -15.56 -37.00
C LEU A 733 -5.60 -14.94 -38.06
N ASP A 734 -6.09 -14.52 -39.23
CA ASP A 734 -5.30 -13.81 -40.26
C ASP A 734 -4.86 -12.42 -39.77
N SER A 735 -5.75 -11.67 -39.12
CA SER A 735 -5.40 -10.38 -38.51
C SER A 735 -4.40 -10.53 -37.37
N LEU A 736 -4.49 -11.61 -36.58
CA LEU A 736 -3.57 -11.87 -35.48
C LEU A 736 -2.21 -12.42 -35.95
N ALA A 737 -2.16 -13.29 -36.96
CA ALA A 737 -0.93 -13.81 -37.56
C ALA A 737 -0.08 -12.73 -38.26
N LYS A 738 -0.69 -11.61 -38.66
CA LYS A 738 0.02 -10.42 -39.18
C LYS A 738 0.69 -9.58 -38.09
N LEU A 739 0.18 -9.65 -36.86
CA LEU A 739 0.74 -8.97 -35.69
C LEU A 739 1.73 -9.86 -34.93
N HIS A 740 1.51 -11.18 -34.98
CA HIS A 740 2.32 -12.21 -34.32
C HIS A 740 2.71 -13.35 -35.30
N PRO A 741 3.62 -13.09 -36.27
CA PRO A 741 4.08 -14.10 -37.23
C PRO A 741 4.79 -15.30 -36.59
N GLU A 742 5.21 -15.17 -35.33
CA GLU A 742 5.85 -16.19 -34.49
C GLU A 742 4.89 -17.28 -33.99
N ASP A 743 3.59 -17.02 -33.90
CA ASP A 743 2.64 -17.94 -33.28
C ASP A 743 2.28 -19.14 -34.19
N ALA A 744 2.95 -20.26 -33.94
CA ALA A 744 2.73 -21.51 -34.66
C ALA A 744 1.34 -22.15 -34.42
N GLU A 745 0.69 -21.90 -33.27
CA GLU A 745 -0.64 -22.45 -32.98
C GLU A 745 -1.70 -21.68 -33.77
N VAL A 746 -1.61 -20.35 -33.80
CA VAL A 746 -2.41 -19.47 -34.66
C VAL A 746 -2.22 -19.83 -36.13
N GLY A 747 -0.98 -19.98 -36.59
CA GLY A 747 -0.67 -20.39 -37.96
C GLY A 747 -1.30 -21.74 -38.34
N TYR A 748 -1.23 -22.73 -37.45
CA TYR A 748 -1.87 -24.04 -37.65
C TYR A 748 -3.40 -23.92 -37.79
N TYR A 749 -4.09 -23.23 -36.85
CA TYR A 749 -5.55 -23.11 -36.91
C TYR A 749 -6.03 -22.22 -38.06
N LEU A 750 -5.26 -21.20 -38.46
CA LEU A 750 -5.52 -20.38 -39.65
C LEU A 750 -5.45 -21.24 -40.92
N ALA A 751 -4.42 -22.07 -41.06
CA ALA A 751 -4.29 -22.97 -42.20
C ALA A 751 -5.37 -24.07 -42.22
N LEU A 752 -5.78 -24.59 -41.06
CA LEU A 752 -6.90 -25.52 -40.93
C LEU A 752 -8.22 -24.89 -41.40
N ALA A 753 -8.48 -23.62 -41.02
CA ALA A 753 -9.62 -22.87 -41.53
C ALA A 753 -9.54 -22.66 -43.05
N GLN A 754 -8.39 -22.25 -43.57
CA GLN A 754 -8.18 -22.05 -45.00
C GLN A 754 -8.36 -23.36 -45.81
N PHE A 755 -7.89 -24.49 -45.30
CA PHE A 755 -8.08 -25.82 -45.89
C PHE A 755 -9.57 -26.17 -46.02
N HIS A 756 -10.34 -26.04 -44.93
CA HIS A 756 -11.80 -26.29 -44.98
C HIS A 756 -12.58 -25.27 -45.82
N LEU A 757 -12.01 -24.08 -46.09
CA LEU A 757 -12.53 -23.10 -47.04
C LEU A 757 -12.04 -23.31 -48.48
N GLY A 758 -11.36 -24.42 -48.79
CA GLY A 758 -10.83 -24.75 -50.12
C GLY A 758 -9.62 -23.92 -50.56
N LYS A 759 -9.06 -23.06 -49.70
CA LYS A 759 -7.97 -22.12 -50.01
C LYS A 759 -6.60 -22.80 -49.88
N MET A 760 -6.41 -23.90 -50.61
CA MET A 760 -5.28 -24.84 -50.46
C MET A 760 -3.90 -24.17 -50.62
N SER A 761 -3.76 -23.21 -51.55
CA SER A 761 -2.51 -22.46 -51.75
C SER A 761 -2.11 -21.68 -50.49
N ASN A 762 -3.05 -20.92 -49.91
CA ASN A 762 -2.83 -20.16 -48.68
C ASN A 762 -2.52 -21.11 -47.51
N ALA A 763 -3.30 -22.18 -47.36
CA ALA A 763 -3.11 -23.16 -46.29
C ALA A 763 -1.69 -23.77 -46.32
N GLY A 764 -1.18 -24.10 -47.51
CA GLY A 764 0.19 -24.58 -47.70
C GLY A 764 1.25 -23.54 -47.32
N GLN A 765 1.05 -22.27 -47.69
CA GLN A 765 1.97 -21.17 -47.32
C GLN A 765 1.98 -20.93 -45.81
N THR A 766 0.81 -20.84 -45.17
CA THR A 766 0.69 -20.62 -43.72
C THR A 766 1.25 -21.80 -42.93
N LEU A 767 1.08 -23.06 -43.38
CA LEU A 767 1.73 -24.22 -42.75
C LEU A 767 3.25 -24.20 -42.89
N HIS A 768 3.79 -23.78 -44.04
CA HIS A 768 5.23 -23.66 -44.21
C HIS A 768 5.85 -22.55 -43.32
N GLN A 769 5.08 -21.49 -43.03
CA GLN A 769 5.49 -20.49 -42.04
C GLN A 769 5.43 -21.07 -40.62
N ALA A 770 4.30 -21.65 -40.21
CA ALA A 770 4.12 -22.23 -38.88
C ALA A 770 5.13 -23.38 -38.58
N SER A 771 5.54 -24.15 -39.59
CA SER A 771 6.55 -25.20 -39.41
C SER A 771 7.93 -24.66 -39.01
N LYS A 772 8.25 -23.40 -39.33
CA LYS A 772 9.53 -22.76 -38.96
C LYS A 772 9.53 -22.25 -37.52
N THR A 773 8.35 -21.94 -36.97
CA THR A 773 8.21 -21.38 -35.61
C THR A 773 7.77 -22.42 -34.58
N ALA A 774 7.25 -23.58 -35.00
CA ALA A 774 6.86 -24.70 -34.12
C ALA A 774 8.03 -25.46 -33.45
N VAL A 775 9.29 -24.98 -33.58
CA VAL A 775 10.50 -25.69 -33.15
C VAL A 775 10.54 -25.82 -31.61
N GLY A 776 10.15 -26.99 -31.12
CA GLY A 776 10.10 -27.34 -29.69
C GLY A 776 8.79 -28.05 -29.30
N ASN A 777 7.67 -27.70 -29.94
CA ASN A 777 6.37 -28.31 -29.63
C ASN A 777 6.11 -29.54 -30.54
N LYS A 778 6.69 -30.68 -30.17
CA LYS A 778 6.58 -31.96 -30.92
C LYS A 778 5.14 -32.35 -31.32
N ARG A 779 4.14 -31.99 -30.51
CA ARG A 779 2.72 -32.26 -30.80
C ARG A 779 2.16 -31.34 -31.88
N LEU A 780 2.53 -30.06 -31.84
CA LEU A 780 2.10 -29.10 -32.86
C LEU A 780 2.81 -29.35 -34.19
N SER A 781 4.10 -29.71 -34.17
CA SER A 781 4.85 -30.09 -35.37
C SER A 781 4.17 -31.26 -36.12
N SER A 782 3.78 -32.33 -35.41
CA SER A 782 3.12 -33.47 -36.06
C SER A 782 1.70 -33.17 -36.60
N LEU A 783 0.98 -32.23 -35.97
CA LEU A 783 -0.30 -31.72 -36.49
C LEU A 783 -0.10 -30.88 -37.76
N ILE A 784 0.91 -30.01 -37.79
CA ILE A 784 1.29 -29.21 -38.96
C ILE A 784 1.70 -30.14 -40.13
N GLU A 785 2.53 -31.15 -39.86
CA GLU A 785 2.96 -32.14 -40.87
C GLU A 785 1.78 -32.95 -41.43
N ALA A 786 0.88 -33.44 -40.57
CA ALA A 786 -0.29 -34.21 -40.98
C ALA A 786 -1.26 -33.38 -41.84
N LEU A 787 -1.49 -32.10 -41.49
CA LEU A 787 -2.32 -31.21 -42.29
C LEU A 787 -1.61 -30.81 -43.59
N ALA A 788 -0.30 -30.57 -43.57
CA ALA A 788 0.49 -30.27 -44.76
C ALA A 788 0.58 -31.48 -45.72
N ALA A 789 0.47 -32.72 -45.23
CA ALA A 789 0.24 -33.89 -46.08
C ALA A 789 -1.13 -33.82 -46.77
N LYS A 790 -2.23 -33.61 -46.02
CA LYS A 790 -3.59 -33.50 -46.59
C LYS A 790 -3.72 -32.39 -47.64
N VAL A 791 -3.17 -31.21 -47.38
CA VAL A 791 -3.15 -30.07 -48.32
C VAL A 791 -2.45 -30.43 -49.62
N ARG A 792 -1.35 -31.20 -49.57
CA ARG A 792 -0.61 -31.67 -50.76
C ARG A 792 -1.34 -32.77 -51.54
N THR A 793 -2.15 -33.60 -50.87
CA THR A 793 -2.93 -34.66 -51.53
C THR A 793 -4.31 -34.21 -52.02
N GLY A 794 -4.75 -32.99 -51.69
CA GLY A 794 -6.00 -32.39 -52.20
C GLY A 794 -7.30 -33.07 -51.75
N GLY A 795 -7.26 -33.95 -50.74
CA GLY A 795 -8.40 -34.73 -50.27
C GLY A 795 -9.07 -34.12 -49.04
N PHE A 796 -10.40 -34.10 -49.04
CA PHE A 796 -11.24 -33.84 -47.86
C PHE A 796 -11.24 -35.06 -46.92
#